data_AF-A0A2E1GTB3-F1
#
_entry.id   AF-A0A2E1GTB3-F1
#
_cell.length_a   1.000
_cell.length_b   1.000
_cell.length_c   1.000
_cell.angle_alpha   90.00
_cell.angle_beta   90.00
_cell.angle_gamma   90.00
#
_symmetry.space_group_name_H-M   'P 1'
#
loop_
_entity.id
_entity.type
_entity.pdbx_description
1 polymer ?
#
loop_
_entity_poly.entity_id
_entity_poly.type
_entity_poly.pdbx_seq_one_letter_code
_entity_poly.pdbx_strand_id
1 'polypeptide(L)'
;MKKIIFIVLLIFNFNSIYSQIPLPEHPRPDFKRDQWQNLNGKWDFKFDPNNEGLSNSWFTGEKKFEDKIIVPFPWGSKLSGLPDNANIGWYSRDIEVSSKWKGKKIFITIGASDWETSLWIDGKFVGKHEGGYTPFSFELTPFLTYGKKHKIIVRVDDDAGDPNKFSRGHALYGKQGYGNARGIWQTVYLEARGSNYFDAIHFTPDIDNKSVNVKFYFQDKMKTNSSVKLNIKTDKGVINKKFTIRKGQLSSSFNVSIPDMRLWSLDDPFLYKVEASLDDDQVESYFGMRKVSVVNLPDSEFPYVALNNKPIYLQFALDQSYHQDGFYTFPTDQFMKEEIIRSKSIGLNGIRIHIKTEIPRKLYWADKLGLLVVEDLPNSWGEPNKLMKAESEYTLRQMIKRDYNHPSIISWVIFNEQWGLKTKQVEISNEGPWENEGNIILPETFAWVASMYYLAKSLDQSRLIEDNSPCCGGVHTATDINSWHAYLPGYEWDEYLKDQTEKNYKGGTHLYYDGWSQQNQPFLNSECGNVWGYNGSTGDVDWSYDYHRMINSYRKYPEVSGWLYTEHHDVINEWNGYWKFDRTNKYLGLSDIMDGMTINDFHSPIYLSTGNEICKTVSGNQKLKIPLFLSSMTDTNVGEKLKIEYELIHTNYIGESNEILSNSFLIDYKKWMNKEITPIEITSPNITGLSKLLIKVKSLDNKVLHRNFMHLNVLANEKISNVNVITKNPNEFSKSDWSIKNSDIMNGKKINGFGNGFFEYEFDLPENLNNILDAFFIVEASAKEYFDKDKSDDDFMEGLDYMKGSKLSPSRNPNSYPMTDEIKFSSDINIYVNDEFHKTFVLEDDPADHRGILSWHNQLENRTLNEAGSYGYLIKLPLDLKNFKDGPLKIRLETKNDGGLAIYGKSFGRYPLNPSIVLIK
;
A
#
# COMPACT_ATOMS: atom_id res chain seq x y z
N MET A 1 -9.17 46.47 -7.27
CA MET A 1 -10.41 46.74 -6.51
C MET A 1 -11.48 45.74 -6.93
N LYS A 2 -12.19 45.14 -5.95
CA LYS A 2 -13.04 43.92 -5.98
C LYS A 2 -12.32 42.66 -5.49
N LYS A 3 -12.23 42.56 -4.15
CA LYS A 3 -11.96 41.32 -3.41
C LYS A 3 -13.27 40.51 -3.35
N ILE A 4 -13.25 39.27 -3.82
CA ILE A 4 -14.31 38.29 -3.60
C ILE A 4 -13.96 37.58 -2.29
N ILE A 5 -14.78 37.78 -1.27
CA ILE A 5 -14.70 37.09 0.01
C ILE A 5 -15.46 35.77 -0.15
N PHE A 6 -14.75 34.64 -0.11
CA PHE A 6 -15.38 33.32 0.05
C PHE A 6 -15.71 33.14 1.53
N ILE A 7 -16.98 33.30 1.89
CA ILE A 7 -17.52 32.94 3.20
C ILE A 7 -17.84 31.43 3.16
N VAL A 8 -17.07 30.64 3.89
CA VAL A 8 -17.39 29.24 4.19
C VAL A 8 -18.52 29.26 5.23
N LEU A 9 -19.74 29.02 4.79
CA LEU A 9 -20.91 28.83 5.66
C LEU A 9 -20.92 27.39 6.18
N LEU A 10 -20.32 27.20 7.36
CA LEU A 10 -20.54 26.05 8.23
C LEU A 10 -21.98 26.10 8.78
N ILE A 11 -22.93 25.51 8.06
CA ILE A 11 -24.28 25.29 8.58
C ILE A 11 -24.25 24.02 9.43
N PHE A 12 -24.07 24.21 10.74
CA PHE A 12 -24.42 23.21 11.75
C PHE A 12 -25.95 23.08 11.81
N ASN A 13 -26.50 22.11 11.07
CA ASN A 13 -27.87 21.66 11.30
C ASN A 13 -27.91 20.75 12.53
N PHE A 14 -28.06 21.36 13.71
CA PHE A 14 -28.58 20.68 14.89
C PHE A 14 -30.10 20.56 14.73
N ASN A 15 -30.58 19.42 14.22
CA ASN A 15 -31.88 18.86 14.61
C ASN A 15 -32.00 17.38 14.19
N SER A 16 -32.31 16.55 15.20
CA SER A 16 -32.57 15.10 15.17
C SER A 16 -31.36 14.16 15.10
N ILE A 17 -30.62 14.05 16.22
CA ILE A 17 -29.72 12.91 16.51
C ILE A 17 -30.61 11.68 16.82
N TYR A 18 -31.17 11.06 15.79
CA TYR A 18 -31.23 9.61 15.78
C TYR A 18 -29.80 9.16 15.53
N SER A 19 -29.17 8.42 16.46
CA SER A 19 -27.80 7.95 16.30
C SER A 19 -27.64 7.28 14.93
N GLN A 20 -26.79 7.84 14.07
CA GLN A 20 -26.59 7.34 12.71
C GLN A 20 -26.12 5.88 12.77
N ILE A 21 -26.84 4.98 12.09
CA ILE A 21 -26.47 3.56 11.99
C ILE A 21 -25.13 3.49 11.24
N PRO A 22 -24.08 2.86 11.79
CA PRO A 22 -22.81 2.73 11.09
C PRO A 22 -22.96 1.74 9.93
N LEU A 23 -22.31 2.05 8.81
CA LEU A 23 -22.42 1.30 7.54
C LEU A 23 -23.89 1.00 7.19
N PRO A 24 -24.71 2.04 6.92
CA PRO A 24 -26.14 1.87 6.71
C PRO A 24 -26.49 1.22 5.36
N GLU A 25 -25.54 1.13 4.44
CA GLU A 25 -25.70 0.50 3.12
C GLU A 25 -25.93 -1.02 3.23
N HIS A 26 -26.56 -1.62 2.22
CA HIS A 26 -26.66 -3.08 2.14
C HIS A 26 -25.24 -3.66 1.95
N PRO A 27 -24.80 -4.63 2.78
CA PRO A 27 -23.41 -5.10 2.78
C PRO A 27 -23.02 -5.87 1.51
N ARG A 28 -24.02 -6.42 0.79
CA ARG A 28 -23.85 -7.22 -0.43
C ARG A 28 -24.52 -6.55 -1.63
N PRO A 29 -23.89 -5.54 -2.26
CA PRO A 29 -24.46 -4.89 -3.46
C PRO A 29 -24.51 -5.83 -4.68
N ASP A 30 -23.75 -6.93 -4.63
CA ASP A 30 -23.67 -8.01 -5.60
C ASP A 30 -24.74 -9.10 -5.35
N PHE A 31 -25.43 -9.08 -4.21
CA PHE A 31 -26.46 -10.05 -3.85
C PHE A 31 -27.45 -9.46 -2.84
N LYS A 32 -28.26 -8.50 -3.30
CA LYS A 32 -29.15 -7.69 -2.47
C LYS A 32 -30.61 -8.14 -2.55
N ARG A 33 -31.28 -8.20 -1.40
CA ARG A 33 -32.75 -8.26 -1.31
C ARG A 33 -33.28 -6.97 -0.73
N ASP A 34 -34.45 -6.53 -1.19
CA ASP A 34 -35.07 -5.29 -0.68
C ASP A 34 -35.69 -5.45 0.70
N GLN A 35 -36.11 -6.67 1.05
CA GLN A 35 -36.68 -6.97 2.37
C GLN A 35 -35.58 -7.33 3.37
N TRP A 36 -34.91 -6.30 3.89
CA TRP A 36 -33.86 -6.45 4.89
C TRP A 36 -33.95 -5.38 5.98
N GLN A 37 -33.26 -5.60 7.09
CA GLN A 37 -33.14 -4.64 8.19
C GLN A 37 -31.72 -4.66 8.74
N ASN A 38 -31.04 -3.52 8.69
CA ASN A 38 -29.71 -3.35 9.28
C ASN A 38 -29.79 -3.41 10.82
N LEU A 39 -28.97 -4.27 11.42
CA LEU A 39 -28.83 -4.43 12.88
C LEU A 39 -27.51 -3.88 13.41
N ASN A 40 -26.78 -3.08 12.64
CA ASN A 40 -25.63 -2.33 13.14
C ASN A 40 -26.02 -1.29 14.20
N GLY A 41 -25.02 -0.73 14.86
CA GLY A 41 -25.15 0.24 15.94
C GLY A 41 -24.94 -0.41 17.31
N LYS A 42 -25.54 0.17 18.33
CA LYS A 42 -25.31 -0.19 19.74
C LYS A 42 -25.97 -1.52 20.11
N TRP A 43 -25.20 -2.44 20.69
CA TRP A 43 -25.66 -3.68 21.30
C TRP A 43 -25.28 -3.69 22.79
N ASP A 44 -26.09 -4.36 23.61
CA ASP A 44 -25.70 -4.66 24.99
C ASP A 44 -24.60 -5.72 24.96
N PHE A 45 -23.56 -5.56 25.79
CA PHE A 45 -22.37 -6.41 25.72
C PHE A 45 -21.85 -6.83 27.10
N LYS A 46 -21.20 -7.99 27.15
CA LYS A 46 -20.45 -8.45 28.33
C LYS A 46 -19.30 -9.36 27.91
N PHE A 47 -18.08 -9.06 28.37
CA PHE A 47 -16.94 -9.99 28.27
C PHE A 47 -17.11 -11.19 29.20
N ASP A 48 -16.59 -12.34 28.77
CA ASP A 48 -16.64 -13.62 29.49
C ASP A 48 -15.24 -14.26 29.60
N PRO A 49 -14.30 -13.63 30.35
CA PRO A 49 -12.90 -14.06 30.41
C PRO A 49 -12.70 -15.47 30.98
N ASN A 50 -13.69 -16.00 31.71
CA ASN A 50 -13.64 -17.30 32.37
C ASN A 50 -14.57 -18.34 31.70
N ASN A 51 -15.19 -18.02 30.56
CA ASN A 51 -16.15 -18.87 29.86
C ASN A 51 -17.29 -19.42 30.75
N GLU A 52 -17.85 -18.57 31.62
CA GLU A 52 -18.89 -18.93 32.58
C GLU A 52 -20.32 -18.62 32.08
N GLY A 53 -20.46 -17.90 30.95
CA GLY A 53 -21.76 -17.44 30.48
C GLY A 53 -22.73 -18.57 30.12
N LEU A 54 -22.20 -19.70 29.60
CA LEU A 54 -23.01 -20.89 29.29
C LEU A 54 -23.49 -21.59 30.56
N SER A 55 -22.60 -21.84 31.53
CA SER A 55 -22.95 -22.50 32.80
C SER A 55 -23.90 -21.64 33.65
N ASN A 56 -23.74 -20.32 33.59
CA ASN A 56 -24.61 -19.35 34.26
C ASN A 56 -25.86 -18.97 33.45
N SER A 57 -26.13 -19.68 32.33
CA SER A 57 -27.35 -19.50 31.53
C SER A 57 -27.60 -18.08 31.00
N TRP A 58 -26.56 -17.32 30.65
CA TRP A 58 -26.71 -15.95 30.13
C TRP A 58 -27.52 -15.89 28.82
N PHE A 59 -27.57 -17.00 28.08
CA PHE A 59 -28.37 -17.15 26.87
C PHE A 59 -29.89 -16.97 27.08
N THR A 60 -30.40 -17.05 28.32
CA THR A 60 -31.82 -16.79 28.62
C THR A 60 -32.20 -15.32 28.44
N GLY A 61 -31.21 -14.40 28.46
CA GLY A 61 -31.43 -12.96 28.37
C GLY A 61 -31.95 -12.30 29.66
N GLU A 62 -31.94 -13.04 30.78
CA GLU A 62 -32.24 -12.53 32.12
C GLU A 62 -31.06 -11.76 32.72
N LYS A 63 -29.83 -12.20 32.41
CA LYS A 63 -28.61 -11.48 32.79
C LYS A 63 -28.55 -10.16 32.04
N LYS A 64 -28.43 -9.05 32.78
CA LYS A 64 -28.17 -7.74 32.19
C LYS A 64 -26.71 -7.62 31.76
N PHE A 65 -26.50 -7.19 30.52
CA PHE A 65 -25.19 -6.87 29.95
C PHE A 65 -24.99 -5.35 30.08
N GLU A 66 -24.01 -4.96 30.90
CA GLU A 66 -23.83 -3.57 31.34
C GLU A 66 -23.09 -2.73 30.30
N ASP A 67 -22.11 -3.34 29.63
CA ASP A 67 -21.33 -2.68 28.59
C ASP A 67 -22.14 -2.50 27.30
N LYS A 68 -21.57 -1.72 26.38
CA LYS A 68 -22.16 -1.43 25.08
C LYS A 68 -21.07 -1.50 24.03
N ILE A 69 -21.35 -2.20 22.95
CA ILE A 69 -20.47 -2.29 21.79
C ILE A 69 -21.18 -1.73 20.55
N ILE A 70 -20.42 -1.07 19.67
CA ILE A 70 -20.91 -0.64 18.35
C ILE A 70 -20.60 -1.71 17.32
N VAL A 71 -21.62 -2.47 16.92
CA VAL A 71 -21.54 -3.43 15.82
C VAL A 71 -21.60 -2.66 14.49
N PRO A 72 -20.76 -2.99 13.49
CA PRO A 72 -19.99 -4.23 13.38
C PRO A 72 -18.49 -4.02 13.59
N PHE A 73 -18.07 -3.17 14.52
CA PHE A 73 -16.65 -3.00 14.79
C PHE A 73 -16.19 -4.05 15.81
N PRO A 74 -15.09 -4.78 15.54
CA PRO A 74 -14.56 -5.77 16.46
C PRO A 74 -14.12 -5.11 17.77
N TRP A 75 -14.25 -5.79 18.91
CA TRP A 75 -13.76 -5.23 20.17
C TRP A 75 -12.23 -5.06 20.12
N GLY A 76 -11.68 -4.07 20.84
CA GLY A 76 -10.29 -3.63 20.70
C GLY A 76 -10.07 -2.56 19.62
N SER A 77 -10.97 -2.45 18.63
CA SER A 77 -11.01 -1.32 17.71
C SER A 77 -11.56 -0.07 18.41
N LYS A 78 -11.02 1.12 18.13
CA LYS A 78 -11.53 2.38 18.73
C LYS A 78 -13.00 2.60 18.38
N LEU A 79 -13.42 2.23 17.17
CA LEU A 79 -14.79 2.40 16.68
C LEU A 79 -15.82 1.50 17.39
N SER A 80 -15.38 0.42 18.04
CA SER A 80 -16.28 -0.47 18.81
C SER A 80 -16.71 0.14 20.14
N GLY A 81 -15.90 1.06 20.68
CA GLY A 81 -16.06 1.63 22.02
C GLY A 81 -15.60 0.73 23.17
N LEU A 82 -15.00 -0.43 22.89
CA LEU A 82 -14.51 -1.37 23.91
C LEU A 82 -13.05 -1.77 23.68
N PRO A 83 -12.26 -1.99 24.76
CA PRO A 83 -10.90 -2.55 24.68
C PRO A 83 -10.92 -4.06 24.36
N ASP A 84 -9.75 -4.65 24.14
CA ASP A 84 -9.59 -6.12 24.00
C ASP A 84 -9.31 -6.76 25.38
N ASN A 85 -10.37 -7.03 26.15
CA ASN A 85 -10.25 -7.52 27.53
C ASN A 85 -10.43 -9.04 27.68
N ALA A 86 -10.99 -9.73 26.69
CA ALA A 86 -11.21 -11.18 26.71
C ALA A 86 -11.43 -11.74 25.31
N ASN A 87 -11.22 -13.05 25.17
CA ASN A 87 -11.43 -13.77 23.91
C ASN A 87 -12.91 -14.13 23.67
N ILE A 88 -13.76 -14.06 24.70
CA ILE A 88 -15.17 -14.44 24.63
C ILE A 88 -16.04 -13.23 24.97
N GLY A 89 -17.01 -12.94 24.11
CA GLY A 89 -17.94 -11.83 24.25
C GLY A 89 -19.39 -12.26 24.04
N TRP A 90 -20.29 -11.73 24.86
CA TRP A 90 -21.73 -11.92 24.74
C TRP A 90 -22.41 -10.61 24.31
N TYR A 91 -23.26 -10.70 23.30
CA TYR A 91 -24.02 -9.60 22.73
C TYR A 91 -25.52 -9.82 22.98
N SER A 92 -26.26 -8.76 23.23
CA SER A 92 -27.72 -8.78 23.29
C SER A 92 -28.33 -7.61 22.55
N ARG A 93 -29.42 -7.89 21.82
CA ARG A 93 -30.22 -6.87 21.14
C ARG A 93 -31.66 -7.33 20.96
N ASP A 94 -32.60 -6.41 21.17
CA ASP A 94 -33.98 -6.61 20.77
C ASP A 94 -34.13 -6.41 19.26
N ILE A 95 -34.84 -7.33 18.62
CA ILE A 95 -35.25 -7.22 17.21
C ILE A 95 -36.77 -7.23 17.11
N GLU A 96 -37.29 -6.66 16.03
CA GLU A 96 -38.70 -6.73 15.70
C GLU A 96 -38.84 -6.97 14.20
N VAL A 97 -39.44 -8.10 13.83
CA VAL A 97 -39.62 -8.47 12.43
C VAL A 97 -40.97 -7.97 11.93
N SER A 98 -40.96 -7.16 10.87
CA SER A 98 -42.17 -6.58 10.31
C SER A 98 -43.22 -7.62 9.95
N SER A 99 -44.49 -7.36 10.30
CA SER A 99 -45.63 -8.20 9.87
C SER A 99 -45.80 -8.27 8.36
N LYS A 100 -45.20 -7.33 7.61
CA LYS A 100 -45.14 -7.35 6.14
C LYS A 100 -44.32 -8.50 5.57
N TRP A 101 -43.46 -9.12 6.38
CA TRP A 101 -42.64 -10.28 5.96
C TRP A 101 -43.32 -11.62 6.22
N LYS A 102 -44.59 -11.62 6.69
CA LYS A 102 -45.34 -12.85 6.96
C LYS A 102 -45.41 -13.73 5.70
N GLY A 103 -45.09 -15.01 5.87
CA GLY A 103 -45.03 -15.99 4.76
C GLY A 103 -43.65 -16.16 4.14
N LYS A 104 -42.67 -15.33 4.54
CA LYS A 104 -41.25 -15.48 4.19
C LYS A 104 -40.50 -16.33 5.20
N LYS A 105 -39.32 -16.80 4.80
CA LYS A 105 -38.30 -17.31 5.73
C LYS A 105 -37.44 -16.16 6.19
N ILE A 106 -37.26 -16.01 7.50
CA ILE A 106 -36.50 -14.90 8.09
C ILE A 106 -35.15 -15.42 8.53
N PHE A 107 -34.10 -14.74 8.11
CA PHE A 107 -32.74 -15.03 8.49
C PHE A 107 -32.13 -13.85 9.24
N ILE A 108 -31.29 -14.14 10.22
CA ILE A 108 -30.23 -13.22 10.63
C ILE A 108 -28.96 -13.63 9.92
N THR A 109 -28.33 -12.67 9.26
CA THR A 109 -27.06 -12.84 8.56
C THR A 109 -26.00 -11.99 9.24
N ILE A 110 -24.86 -12.61 9.54
CA ILE A 110 -23.66 -11.97 10.06
C ILE A 110 -22.63 -12.01 8.94
N GLY A 111 -22.13 -10.84 8.52
CA GLY A 111 -21.20 -10.75 7.39
C GLY A 111 -19.88 -11.49 7.61
N ALA A 112 -19.39 -11.47 8.85
CA ALA A 112 -18.20 -12.16 9.35
C ALA A 112 -18.13 -11.94 10.88
N SER A 113 -17.68 -12.94 11.62
CA SER A 113 -17.51 -12.86 13.08
C SER A 113 -16.47 -13.88 13.52
N ASP A 114 -15.43 -13.43 14.21
CA ASP A 114 -14.31 -14.28 14.60
C ASP A 114 -14.46 -14.76 16.06
N TRP A 115 -14.46 -16.07 16.39
CA TRP A 115 -14.37 -17.23 15.49
C TRP A 115 -15.56 -18.19 15.58
N GLU A 116 -15.92 -18.67 16.78
CA GLU A 116 -17.12 -19.50 16.97
C GLU A 116 -18.29 -18.62 17.43
N THR A 117 -19.35 -18.57 16.62
CA THR A 117 -20.55 -17.76 16.90
C THR A 117 -21.76 -18.65 17.19
N SER A 118 -22.36 -18.49 18.36
CA SER A 118 -23.61 -19.17 18.77
C SER A 118 -24.74 -18.18 18.99
N LEU A 119 -25.97 -18.52 18.57
CA LEU A 119 -27.13 -17.64 18.65
C LEU A 119 -28.32 -18.27 19.37
N TRP A 120 -28.96 -17.47 20.21
CA TRP A 120 -30.23 -17.75 20.86
C TRP A 120 -31.25 -16.64 20.61
N ILE A 121 -32.52 -17.00 20.60
CA ILE A 121 -33.65 -16.08 20.55
C ILE A 121 -34.67 -16.43 21.64
N ASP A 122 -34.99 -15.47 22.49
CA ASP A 122 -35.83 -15.66 23.69
C ASP A 122 -35.44 -16.91 24.51
N GLY A 123 -34.13 -17.11 24.72
CA GLY A 123 -33.57 -18.25 25.45
C GLY A 123 -33.49 -19.57 24.67
N LYS A 124 -34.02 -19.64 23.44
CA LYS A 124 -33.98 -20.87 22.62
C LYS A 124 -32.77 -20.85 21.70
N PHE A 125 -32.01 -21.93 21.71
CA PHE A 125 -30.85 -22.10 20.82
C PHE A 125 -31.30 -22.22 19.37
N VAL A 126 -30.65 -21.45 18.49
CA VAL A 126 -30.94 -21.44 17.05
C VAL A 126 -29.86 -22.19 16.27
N GLY A 127 -28.59 -21.95 16.59
CA GLY A 127 -27.47 -22.61 15.91
C GLY A 127 -26.11 -22.04 16.28
N LYS A 128 -25.07 -22.63 15.68
CA LYS A 128 -23.68 -22.19 15.77
C LYS A 128 -22.97 -22.20 14.42
N HIS A 129 -21.92 -21.39 14.30
CA HIS A 129 -21.03 -21.31 13.14
C HIS A 129 -19.57 -21.22 13.61
N GLU A 130 -18.65 -21.83 12.86
CA GLU A 130 -17.21 -21.77 13.06
C GLU A 130 -16.58 -21.18 11.78
N GLY A 131 -15.77 -20.13 11.95
CA GLY A 131 -15.08 -19.42 10.87
C GLY A 131 -15.19 -17.90 10.97
N GLY A 132 -14.08 -17.20 10.72
CA GLY A 132 -13.97 -15.76 10.97
C GLY A 132 -14.25 -14.81 9.80
N TYR A 133 -14.22 -15.29 8.56
CA TYR A 133 -14.01 -14.41 7.39
C TYR A 133 -15.14 -14.34 6.37
N THR A 134 -16.14 -15.22 6.48
CA THR A 134 -17.20 -15.37 5.46
C THR A 134 -18.60 -15.30 6.06
N PRO A 135 -19.62 -14.89 5.28
CA PRO A 135 -20.95 -14.67 5.81
C PRO A 135 -21.67 -15.98 6.12
N PHE A 136 -22.41 -16.00 7.21
CA PHE A 136 -23.26 -17.11 7.62
C PHE A 136 -24.64 -16.61 8.08
N SER A 137 -25.63 -17.51 8.09
CA SER A 137 -27.01 -17.15 8.42
C SER A 137 -27.71 -18.21 9.27
N PHE A 138 -28.58 -17.76 10.17
CA PHE A 138 -29.46 -18.62 10.95
C PHE A 138 -30.93 -18.34 10.61
N GLU A 139 -31.72 -19.39 10.37
CA GLU A 139 -33.17 -19.23 10.15
C GLU A 139 -33.89 -18.97 11.47
N LEU A 140 -34.53 -17.80 11.57
CA LEU A 140 -35.28 -17.37 12.76
C LEU A 140 -36.78 -17.66 12.67
N THR A 141 -37.31 -17.97 11.48
CA THR A 141 -38.75 -18.18 11.24
C THR A 141 -39.46 -19.04 12.31
N PRO A 142 -38.90 -20.20 12.74
CA PRO A 142 -39.58 -21.07 13.71
C PRO A 142 -39.72 -20.48 15.12
N PHE A 143 -38.99 -19.41 15.42
CA PHE A 143 -38.90 -18.82 16.76
C PHE A 143 -39.62 -17.47 16.88
N LEU A 144 -39.96 -16.85 15.76
CA LEU A 144 -40.47 -15.50 15.70
C LEU A 144 -41.99 -15.42 15.75
N THR A 145 -42.49 -14.36 16.38
CA THR A 145 -43.85 -13.84 16.21
C THR A 145 -43.76 -12.48 15.53
N TYR A 146 -44.20 -12.41 14.28
CA TYR A 146 -44.17 -11.18 13.49
C TYR A 146 -44.87 -10.00 14.20
N GLY A 147 -44.23 -8.82 14.15
CA GLY A 147 -44.71 -7.59 14.81
C GLY A 147 -44.52 -7.57 16.33
N LYS A 148 -43.83 -8.55 16.91
CA LYS A 148 -43.41 -8.54 18.32
C LYS A 148 -41.90 -8.38 18.43
N LYS A 149 -41.48 -7.83 19.56
CA LYS A 149 -40.08 -7.79 19.96
C LYS A 149 -39.62 -9.18 20.41
N HIS A 150 -38.42 -9.55 19.99
CA HIS A 150 -37.71 -10.76 20.40
C HIS A 150 -36.31 -10.37 20.82
N LYS A 151 -35.79 -11.02 21.86
CA LYS A 151 -34.43 -10.78 22.33
C LYS A 151 -33.48 -11.78 21.68
N ILE A 152 -32.47 -11.27 20.98
CA ILE A 152 -31.34 -12.08 20.50
C ILE A 152 -30.21 -12.01 21.52
N ILE A 153 -29.60 -13.17 21.77
CA ILE A 153 -28.32 -13.31 22.46
C ILE A 153 -27.34 -13.98 21.50
N VAL A 154 -26.15 -13.40 21.35
CA VAL A 154 -25.04 -13.98 20.57
C VAL A 154 -23.85 -14.16 21.49
N ARG A 155 -23.23 -15.33 21.45
CA ARG A 155 -21.92 -15.59 22.06
C ARG A 155 -20.92 -15.72 20.94
N VAL A 156 -19.80 -15.00 21.04
CA VAL A 156 -18.65 -15.17 20.15
C VAL A 156 -17.45 -15.60 20.99
N ASP A 157 -16.82 -16.69 20.58
CA ASP A 157 -15.67 -17.30 21.23
C ASP A 157 -14.50 -17.36 20.25
N ASP A 158 -13.46 -16.61 20.60
CA ASP A 158 -12.24 -16.44 19.83
C ASP A 158 -11.02 -17.03 20.56
N ASP A 159 -11.22 -18.01 21.46
CA ASP A 159 -10.09 -18.75 22.07
C ASP A 159 -9.30 -19.55 21.01
N ALA A 160 -9.95 -19.94 19.90
CA ALA A 160 -9.28 -20.63 18.79
C ALA A 160 -8.33 -19.72 17.99
N GLY A 161 -8.62 -18.42 17.94
CA GLY A 161 -7.79 -17.40 17.31
C GLY A 161 -6.67 -16.87 18.21
N ASP A 162 -6.64 -17.16 19.51
CA ASP A 162 -5.62 -16.63 20.43
C ASP A 162 -4.24 -17.30 20.22
N PRO A 163 -3.24 -16.56 19.69
CA PRO A 163 -1.91 -17.11 19.42
C PRO A 163 -1.09 -17.37 20.70
N ASN A 164 -1.58 -17.02 21.89
CA ASN A 164 -0.93 -17.34 23.17
C ASN A 164 -1.60 -18.51 23.89
N LYS A 165 -2.79 -18.95 23.44
CA LYS A 165 -3.58 -20.03 24.06
C LYS A 165 -3.82 -21.20 23.10
N PHE A 166 -2.82 -21.51 22.28
CA PHE A 166 -2.72 -22.45 21.15
C PHE A 166 -3.25 -23.90 21.31
N SER A 167 -4.15 -24.19 22.25
CA SER A 167 -4.90 -25.44 22.34
C SER A 167 -5.75 -25.74 21.09
N ARG A 168 -6.05 -24.74 20.23
CA ARG A 168 -6.83 -24.87 18.98
C ARG A 168 -6.20 -24.15 17.77
N GLY A 169 -4.88 -24.26 17.59
CA GLY A 169 -4.09 -23.64 16.50
C GLY A 169 -4.39 -24.09 15.07
N HIS A 170 -5.64 -24.01 14.62
CA HIS A 170 -6.04 -24.30 13.25
C HIS A 170 -6.84 -23.16 12.61
N ALA A 171 -7.33 -22.21 13.43
CA ALA A 171 -8.02 -21.02 12.98
C ALA A 171 -7.21 -20.27 11.91
N LEU A 172 -7.91 -19.76 10.91
CA LEU A 172 -7.36 -18.76 10.02
C LEU A 172 -7.29 -17.42 10.75
N TYR A 173 -6.21 -16.68 10.51
CA TYR A 173 -5.80 -15.52 11.27
C TYR A 173 -4.92 -14.64 10.38
N GLY A 174 -5.41 -13.44 10.04
CA GLY A 174 -4.71 -12.50 9.16
C GLY A 174 -3.43 -11.91 9.76
N LYS A 175 -2.91 -10.80 9.21
CA LYS A 175 -1.68 -10.12 9.69
C LYS A 175 -1.97 -9.38 11.00
N GLN A 176 -2.06 -10.08 12.12
CA GLN A 176 -2.62 -9.54 13.36
C GLN A 176 -1.63 -8.80 14.26
N GLY A 177 -0.38 -8.64 13.81
CA GLY A 177 0.56 -7.74 14.48
C GLY A 177 -0.03 -6.35 14.69
N TYR A 178 -0.94 -5.90 13.82
CA TYR A 178 -1.52 -4.56 13.89
C TYR A 178 -2.81 -4.43 14.72
N GLY A 179 -3.31 -5.52 15.32
CA GLY A 179 -4.46 -5.52 16.23
C GLY A 179 -5.36 -6.75 16.09
N ASN A 180 -5.98 -7.20 17.20
CA ASN A 180 -6.80 -8.42 17.23
C ASN A 180 -8.25 -8.18 16.78
N ALA A 181 -8.60 -8.59 15.56
CA ALA A 181 -9.96 -8.51 15.03
C ALA A 181 -10.87 -9.60 15.61
N ARG A 182 -11.43 -9.36 16.79
CA ARG A 182 -12.27 -10.34 17.49
C ARG A 182 -13.75 -9.97 17.47
N GLY A 183 -14.61 -10.99 17.48
CA GLY A 183 -16.05 -10.77 17.53
C GLY A 183 -16.63 -10.41 16.16
N ILE A 184 -17.78 -9.74 16.18
CA ILE A 184 -18.53 -9.37 14.97
C ILE A 184 -17.84 -8.18 14.29
N TRP A 185 -17.23 -8.41 13.12
CA TRP A 185 -16.48 -7.38 12.39
C TRP A 185 -17.09 -6.99 11.02
N GLN A 186 -18.18 -7.62 10.59
CA GLN A 186 -19.00 -7.15 9.46
C GLN A 186 -20.49 -7.05 9.80
N THR A 187 -21.21 -6.29 8.96
CA THR A 187 -22.63 -5.93 9.17
C THR A 187 -23.50 -7.11 9.56
N VAL A 188 -24.34 -6.90 10.58
CA VAL A 188 -25.39 -7.83 10.99
C VAL A 188 -26.72 -7.32 10.46
N TYR A 189 -27.53 -8.17 9.87
CA TYR A 189 -28.82 -7.77 9.33
C TYR A 189 -29.85 -8.90 9.34
N LEU A 190 -31.12 -8.53 9.37
CA LEU A 190 -32.22 -9.45 9.06
C LEU A 190 -32.52 -9.40 7.57
N GLU A 191 -32.88 -10.54 7.00
CA GLU A 191 -33.25 -10.67 5.60
C GLU A 191 -34.45 -11.62 5.46
N ALA A 192 -35.45 -11.21 4.69
CA ALA A 192 -36.56 -12.08 4.32
C ALA A 192 -36.27 -12.75 2.98
N ARG A 193 -36.41 -14.07 2.94
CA ARG A 193 -36.21 -14.91 1.75
C ARG A 193 -37.50 -15.62 1.37
N GLY A 194 -37.64 -15.89 0.07
CA GLY A 194 -38.76 -16.69 -0.44
C GLY A 194 -38.79 -18.12 0.11
N SER A 195 -39.86 -18.84 -0.22
CA SER A 195 -40.03 -20.25 0.15
C SER A 195 -38.98 -21.17 -0.50
N ASN A 196 -38.75 -20.96 -1.79
CA ASN A 196 -37.52 -21.28 -2.50
C ASN A 196 -36.74 -19.97 -2.67
N TYR A 197 -35.42 -20.00 -2.51
CA TYR A 197 -34.60 -18.80 -2.61
C TYR A 197 -33.25 -19.09 -3.24
N PHE A 198 -32.67 -18.06 -3.85
CA PHE A 198 -31.31 -18.13 -4.35
C PHE A 198 -30.32 -18.18 -3.19
N ASP A 199 -29.43 -19.16 -3.21
CA ASP A 199 -28.26 -19.23 -2.33
C ASP A 199 -27.07 -18.45 -2.92
N ALA A 200 -26.91 -18.52 -4.25
CA ALA A 200 -26.00 -17.68 -5.00
C ALA A 200 -26.46 -17.58 -6.47
N ILE A 201 -26.00 -16.55 -7.17
CA ILE A 201 -26.12 -16.43 -8.63
C ILE A 201 -24.73 -16.07 -9.13
N HIS A 202 -24.14 -16.91 -9.97
CA HIS A 202 -22.81 -16.68 -10.55
C HIS A 202 -22.93 -16.31 -12.03
N PHE A 203 -22.21 -15.28 -12.43
CA PHE A 203 -22.11 -14.83 -13.81
C PHE A 203 -20.69 -15.08 -14.32
N THR A 204 -20.53 -15.92 -15.34
CA THR A 204 -19.25 -16.18 -16.00
C THR A 204 -19.28 -15.58 -17.41
N PRO A 205 -18.73 -14.37 -17.62
CA PRO A 205 -18.65 -13.75 -18.94
C PRO A 205 -17.80 -14.54 -19.92
N ASP A 206 -18.28 -14.67 -21.15
CA ASP A 206 -17.55 -15.20 -22.30
C ASP A 206 -17.61 -14.14 -23.41
N ILE A 207 -16.59 -13.28 -23.43
CA ILE A 207 -16.53 -12.16 -24.36
C ILE A 207 -16.29 -12.63 -25.80
N ASP A 208 -15.62 -13.76 -25.99
CA ASP A 208 -15.30 -14.29 -27.33
C ASP A 208 -16.57 -14.81 -28.01
N ASN A 209 -17.49 -15.40 -27.24
CA ASN A 209 -18.81 -15.84 -27.72
C ASN A 209 -19.94 -14.83 -27.47
N LYS A 210 -19.63 -13.61 -26.99
CA LYS A 210 -20.60 -12.55 -26.70
C LYS A 210 -21.76 -13.04 -25.83
N SER A 211 -21.44 -13.73 -24.74
CA SER A 211 -22.44 -14.34 -23.88
C SER A 211 -22.00 -14.40 -22.42
N VAL A 212 -22.92 -14.72 -21.52
CA VAL A 212 -22.64 -14.93 -20.10
C VAL A 212 -23.32 -16.22 -19.65
N ASN A 213 -22.54 -17.12 -19.03
CA ASN A 213 -23.12 -18.26 -18.33
C ASN A 213 -23.66 -17.78 -16.99
N VAL A 214 -24.94 -18.02 -16.75
CA VAL A 214 -25.61 -17.69 -15.49
C VAL A 214 -25.91 -18.99 -14.78
N LYS A 215 -25.33 -19.17 -13.59
CA LYS A 215 -25.55 -20.34 -12.74
C LYS A 215 -26.30 -19.94 -11.48
N PHE A 216 -27.48 -20.51 -11.30
CA PHE A 216 -28.30 -20.34 -10.10
C PHE A 216 -27.99 -21.48 -9.11
N TYR A 217 -27.81 -21.14 -7.84
CA TYR A 217 -27.66 -22.09 -6.73
C TYR A 217 -28.82 -21.95 -5.75
N PHE A 218 -29.23 -23.06 -5.17
CA PHE A 218 -30.32 -23.14 -4.20
C PHE A 218 -29.83 -23.87 -2.94
N GLN A 219 -30.24 -23.40 -1.76
CA GLN A 219 -29.85 -24.01 -0.49
C GLN A 219 -30.35 -25.46 -0.40
N ASP A 220 -31.60 -25.68 -0.80
CA ASP A 220 -32.27 -26.98 -0.79
C ASP A 220 -32.59 -27.41 -2.22
N LYS A 221 -32.76 -28.72 -2.42
CA LYS A 221 -33.28 -29.26 -3.70
C LYS A 221 -34.66 -28.66 -3.98
N MET A 222 -34.84 -28.15 -5.20
CA MET A 222 -36.13 -27.60 -5.63
C MET A 222 -37.26 -28.61 -5.43
N LYS A 223 -38.28 -28.23 -4.66
CA LYS A 223 -39.39 -29.12 -4.30
C LYS A 223 -40.36 -29.36 -5.46
N THR A 224 -40.50 -28.36 -6.31
CA THR A 224 -41.36 -28.33 -7.50
C THR A 224 -40.62 -27.71 -8.67
N ASN A 225 -41.13 -27.90 -9.88
CA ASN A 225 -40.66 -27.12 -11.03
C ASN A 225 -41.01 -25.64 -10.78
N SER A 226 -40.01 -24.78 -10.91
CA SER A 226 -40.15 -23.34 -10.60
C SER A 226 -39.57 -22.53 -11.75
N SER A 227 -40.03 -21.30 -11.92
CA SER A 227 -39.55 -20.45 -13.01
C SER A 227 -38.72 -19.30 -12.49
N VAL A 228 -37.52 -19.17 -13.03
CA VAL A 228 -36.64 -18.02 -12.79
C VAL A 228 -36.84 -16.99 -13.90
N LYS A 229 -37.07 -15.73 -13.54
CA LYS A 229 -36.97 -14.61 -14.49
C LYS A 229 -35.67 -13.86 -14.20
N LEU A 230 -34.98 -13.47 -15.26
CA LEU A 230 -33.71 -12.74 -15.21
C LEU A 230 -33.80 -11.53 -16.13
N ASN A 231 -33.64 -10.33 -15.56
CA ASN A 231 -33.58 -9.07 -16.29
C ASN A 231 -32.15 -8.54 -16.18
N ILE A 232 -31.46 -8.40 -17.31
CA ILE A 232 -30.11 -7.82 -17.37
C ILE A 232 -30.22 -6.45 -18.03
N LYS A 233 -29.92 -5.39 -17.28
CA LYS A 233 -29.86 -4.03 -17.80
C LYS A 233 -28.53 -3.79 -18.51
N THR A 234 -28.61 -3.47 -19.79
CA THR A 234 -27.49 -3.03 -20.63
C THR A 234 -27.57 -1.51 -20.84
N ASP A 235 -26.60 -0.94 -21.54
CA ASP A 235 -26.64 0.45 -22.02
C ASP A 235 -27.65 0.65 -23.16
N LYS A 236 -27.96 -0.42 -23.92
CA LYS A 236 -28.91 -0.41 -25.04
C LYS A 236 -30.34 -0.86 -24.69
N GLY A 237 -30.60 -1.33 -23.47
CA GLY A 237 -31.94 -1.79 -23.06
C GLY A 237 -31.92 -2.85 -21.96
N VAL A 238 -32.94 -3.71 -21.94
CA VAL A 238 -33.06 -4.80 -20.97
C VAL A 238 -33.19 -6.14 -21.69
N ILE A 239 -32.34 -7.10 -21.34
CA ILE A 239 -32.44 -8.49 -21.79
C ILE A 239 -33.29 -9.25 -20.76
N ASN A 240 -34.46 -9.72 -21.18
CA ASN A 240 -35.36 -10.49 -20.34
C ASN A 240 -35.27 -11.98 -20.71
N LYS A 241 -34.97 -12.83 -19.73
CA LYS A 241 -34.95 -14.29 -19.89
C LYS A 241 -35.82 -14.96 -18.84
N LYS A 242 -36.39 -16.11 -19.22
CA LYS A 242 -37.17 -16.97 -18.34
C LYS A 242 -36.63 -18.39 -18.46
N PHE A 243 -36.34 -19.00 -17.33
CA PHE A 243 -35.81 -20.35 -17.23
C PHE A 243 -36.75 -21.22 -16.39
N THR A 244 -36.70 -22.53 -16.65
CA THR A 244 -37.39 -23.54 -15.85
C THR A 244 -36.36 -24.31 -15.05
N ILE A 245 -36.48 -24.27 -13.74
CA ILE A 245 -35.70 -25.08 -12.81
C ILE A 245 -36.52 -26.31 -12.47
N ARG A 246 -35.94 -27.48 -12.69
CA ARG A 246 -36.61 -28.76 -12.46
C ARG A 246 -36.55 -29.15 -10.99
N LYS A 247 -37.58 -29.85 -10.53
CA LYS A 247 -37.61 -30.51 -9.23
C LYS A 247 -36.34 -31.34 -9.01
N GLY A 248 -35.79 -31.29 -7.81
CA GLY A 248 -34.63 -32.08 -7.38
C GLY A 248 -33.27 -31.44 -7.66
N GLN A 249 -33.22 -30.32 -8.39
CA GLN A 249 -31.96 -29.62 -8.68
C GLN A 249 -31.49 -28.76 -7.50
N LEU A 250 -30.17 -28.73 -7.27
CA LEU A 250 -29.48 -27.80 -6.34
C LEU A 250 -28.82 -26.62 -7.07
N SER A 251 -28.61 -26.76 -8.38
CA SER A 251 -28.14 -25.67 -9.24
C SER A 251 -28.58 -25.88 -10.67
N SER A 252 -28.53 -24.83 -11.49
CA SER A 252 -28.78 -24.87 -12.93
C SER A 252 -28.04 -23.75 -13.66
N SER A 253 -27.44 -24.07 -14.81
CA SER A 253 -26.68 -23.15 -15.64
C SER A 253 -27.36 -22.89 -16.98
N PHE A 254 -27.36 -21.64 -17.42
CA PHE A 254 -27.92 -21.21 -18.71
C PHE A 254 -26.99 -20.21 -19.37
N ASN A 255 -26.82 -20.31 -20.69
CA ASN A 255 -26.09 -19.29 -21.44
C ASN A 255 -27.03 -18.18 -21.93
N VAL A 256 -26.64 -16.91 -21.73
CA VAL A 256 -27.39 -15.73 -22.17
C VAL A 256 -26.54 -14.92 -23.15
N SER A 257 -27.03 -14.73 -24.37
CA SER A 257 -26.35 -13.92 -25.38
C SER A 257 -26.42 -12.42 -25.05
N ILE A 258 -25.28 -11.73 -25.18
CA ILE A 258 -25.06 -10.28 -25.02
C ILE A 258 -24.36 -9.76 -26.31
N PRO A 259 -25.06 -9.70 -27.46
CA PRO A 259 -24.42 -9.46 -28.77
C PRO A 259 -23.76 -8.08 -28.89
N ASP A 260 -24.30 -7.08 -28.20
CA ASP A 260 -23.81 -5.71 -28.12
C ASP A 260 -23.11 -5.43 -26.77
N MET A 261 -22.23 -6.33 -26.35
CA MET A 261 -21.55 -6.18 -25.06
C MET A 261 -20.67 -4.91 -24.99
N ARG A 262 -20.85 -4.12 -23.94
CA ARG A 262 -19.86 -3.19 -23.41
C ARG A 262 -19.00 -3.92 -22.38
N LEU A 263 -17.69 -3.89 -22.56
CA LEU A 263 -16.74 -4.60 -21.69
C LEU A 263 -16.46 -3.79 -20.43
N TRP A 264 -16.16 -4.48 -19.33
CA TRP A 264 -15.54 -3.88 -18.16
C TRP A 264 -14.03 -3.78 -18.39
N SER A 265 -13.48 -2.59 -18.14
CA SER A 265 -12.04 -2.30 -18.12
C SER A 265 -11.71 -1.27 -17.05
N LEU A 266 -10.42 -0.94 -16.88
CA LEU A 266 -9.96 0.07 -15.93
C LEU A 266 -10.43 1.50 -16.27
N ASP A 267 -10.56 1.80 -17.56
CA ASP A 267 -11.02 3.10 -18.07
C ASP A 267 -12.53 3.14 -18.29
N ASP A 268 -13.14 1.99 -18.57
CA ASP A 268 -14.59 1.84 -18.74
C ASP A 268 -15.14 0.69 -17.86
N PRO A 269 -15.28 0.91 -16.54
CA PRO A 269 -15.73 -0.11 -15.60
C PRO A 269 -17.24 -0.36 -15.66
N PHE A 270 -17.76 -0.72 -16.83
CA PHE A 270 -19.19 -0.93 -17.06
C PHE A 270 -19.72 -2.17 -16.33
N LEU A 271 -20.78 -2.00 -15.54
CA LEU A 271 -21.46 -3.07 -14.80
C LEU A 271 -22.91 -3.24 -15.25
N TYR A 272 -23.27 -4.46 -15.64
CA TYR A 272 -24.63 -4.87 -15.97
C TYR A 272 -25.40 -5.08 -14.67
N LYS A 273 -26.46 -4.31 -14.45
CA LYS A 273 -27.36 -4.54 -13.31
C LYS A 273 -28.28 -5.70 -13.62
N VAL A 274 -28.52 -6.55 -12.63
CA VAL A 274 -29.33 -7.75 -12.77
C VAL A 274 -30.44 -7.76 -11.73
N GLU A 275 -31.64 -8.11 -12.16
CA GLU A 275 -32.75 -8.50 -11.29
C GLU A 275 -33.11 -9.95 -11.58
N ALA A 276 -33.08 -10.81 -10.57
CA ALA A 276 -33.46 -12.21 -10.65
C ALA A 276 -34.63 -12.48 -9.72
N SER A 277 -35.67 -13.16 -10.21
CA SER A 277 -36.83 -13.56 -9.40
C SER A 277 -37.07 -15.05 -9.49
N LEU A 278 -37.24 -15.71 -8.34
CA LEU A 278 -37.64 -17.12 -8.20
C LEU A 278 -38.86 -17.18 -7.28
N ASP A 279 -40.02 -17.55 -7.83
CA ASP A 279 -41.28 -17.58 -7.09
C ASP A 279 -41.54 -16.27 -6.34
N ASP A 280 -41.31 -16.25 -5.03
CA ASP A 280 -41.49 -15.12 -4.14
C ASP A 280 -40.15 -14.52 -3.61
N ASP A 281 -39.00 -14.98 -4.11
CA ASP A 281 -37.67 -14.41 -3.86
C ASP A 281 -37.24 -13.47 -4.99
N GLN A 282 -36.67 -12.32 -4.64
CA GLN A 282 -36.16 -11.33 -5.60
C GLN A 282 -34.78 -10.84 -5.15
N VAL A 283 -33.81 -10.93 -6.05
CA VAL A 283 -32.41 -10.54 -5.81
C VAL A 283 -31.95 -9.56 -6.88
N GLU A 284 -31.35 -8.46 -6.43
CA GLU A 284 -30.55 -7.55 -7.24
C GLU A 284 -29.07 -7.97 -7.20
N SER A 285 -28.41 -7.92 -8.35
CA SER A 285 -26.99 -8.26 -8.50
C SER A 285 -26.36 -7.45 -9.63
N TYR A 286 -25.08 -7.68 -9.92
CA TYR A 286 -24.41 -7.16 -11.09
C TYR A 286 -23.24 -8.05 -11.53
N PHE A 287 -22.76 -7.83 -12.74
CA PHE A 287 -21.50 -8.39 -13.24
C PHE A 287 -20.87 -7.44 -14.27
N GLY A 288 -19.58 -7.62 -14.56
CA GLY A 288 -18.88 -6.94 -15.67
C GLY A 288 -18.55 -7.93 -16.79
N MET A 289 -18.76 -7.56 -18.05
CA MET A 289 -18.32 -8.39 -19.18
C MET A 289 -16.81 -8.23 -19.35
N ARG A 290 -16.02 -9.21 -18.92
CA ARG A 290 -14.55 -9.18 -19.00
C ARG A 290 -13.95 -10.57 -19.13
N LYS A 291 -12.73 -10.64 -19.65
CA LYS A 291 -11.93 -11.86 -19.66
C LYS A 291 -10.58 -11.61 -19.01
N VAL A 292 -10.22 -12.45 -18.04
CA VAL A 292 -8.85 -12.56 -17.52
C VAL A 292 -8.21 -13.78 -18.20
N SER A 293 -7.00 -13.61 -18.69
CA SER A 293 -6.27 -14.68 -19.38
C SER A 293 -4.76 -14.44 -19.31
N VAL A 294 -3.97 -15.35 -19.87
CA VAL A 294 -2.54 -15.14 -20.13
C VAL A 294 -2.34 -15.03 -21.64
N VAL A 295 -1.61 -14.00 -22.07
CA VAL A 295 -1.17 -13.80 -23.46
C VAL A 295 0.29 -13.37 -23.46
N ASN A 296 0.99 -13.55 -24.58
CA ASN A 296 2.34 -13.00 -24.67
C ASN A 296 2.29 -11.48 -24.88
N LEU A 297 3.26 -10.77 -24.32
CA LEU A 297 3.55 -9.39 -24.70
C LEU A 297 3.83 -9.35 -26.23
N PRO A 298 3.23 -8.41 -27.00
CA PRO A 298 3.43 -8.35 -28.44
C PRO A 298 4.89 -8.31 -28.85
N ASP A 299 5.22 -9.09 -29.89
CA ASP A 299 6.57 -9.28 -30.41
C ASP A 299 7.58 -9.91 -29.42
N SER A 300 7.09 -10.62 -28.39
CA SER A 300 7.93 -11.45 -27.50
C SER A 300 7.26 -12.78 -27.14
N GLU A 301 7.98 -13.62 -26.41
CA GLU A 301 7.48 -14.87 -25.82
C GLU A 301 7.16 -14.73 -24.33
N PHE A 302 7.14 -13.50 -23.80
CA PHE A 302 6.96 -13.25 -22.37
C PHE A 302 5.48 -13.30 -22.00
N PRO A 303 5.06 -14.25 -21.13
CA PRO A 303 3.66 -14.36 -20.72
C PRO A 303 3.26 -13.22 -19.79
N TYR A 304 2.10 -12.63 -20.04
CA TYR A 304 1.54 -11.53 -19.28
C TYR A 304 0.09 -11.83 -18.93
N VAL A 305 -0.33 -11.38 -17.75
CA VAL A 305 -1.75 -11.29 -17.42
C VAL A 305 -2.43 -10.35 -18.42
N ALA A 306 -3.59 -10.76 -18.92
CA ALA A 306 -4.37 -10.01 -19.88
C ALA A 306 -5.78 -9.74 -19.40
N LEU A 307 -6.25 -8.53 -19.67
CA LEU A 307 -7.66 -8.15 -19.56
C LEU A 307 -8.22 -7.92 -20.96
N ASN A 308 -9.30 -8.62 -21.27
CA ASN A 308 -9.99 -8.52 -22.56
C ASN A 308 -9.04 -8.79 -23.75
N ASN A 309 -8.24 -9.86 -23.64
CA ASN A 309 -7.25 -10.30 -24.62
C ASN A 309 -6.08 -9.32 -24.86
N LYS A 310 -5.84 -8.36 -23.97
CA LYS A 310 -4.71 -7.41 -24.03
C LYS A 310 -3.82 -7.55 -22.79
N PRO A 311 -2.49 -7.65 -22.93
CA PRO A 311 -1.60 -7.75 -21.78
C PRO A 311 -1.65 -6.46 -20.96
N ILE A 312 -1.57 -6.61 -19.64
CA ILE A 312 -1.47 -5.52 -18.68
C ILE A 312 -0.16 -5.68 -17.92
N TYR A 313 0.58 -4.59 -17.81
CA TYR A 313 1.69 -4.50 -16.87
C TYR A 313 1.17 -4.11 -15.49
N LEU A 314 1.31 -5.02 -14.52
CA LEU A 314 0.69 -4.90 -13.21
C LEU A 314 1.48 -3.92 -12.35
N GLN A 315 0.80 -2.92 -11.80
CA GLN A 315 1.39 -1.87 -10.95
C GLN A 315 0.54 -1.78 -9.70
N PHE A 316 0.89 -2.61 -8.72
CA PHE A 316 0.09 -2.86 -7.53
C PHE A 316 0.73 -2.29 -6.27
N ALA A 317 -0.09 -2.21 -5.22
CA ALA A 317 0.37 -2.01 -3.86
C ALA A 317 -0.27 -3.03 -2.91
N LEU A 318 0.45 -3.38 -1.83
CA LEU A 318 -0.08 -4.25 -0.78
C LEU A 318 -1.07 -3.46 0.08
N ASP A 319 -2.28 -3.99 0.25
CA ASP A 319 -3.33 -3.41 1.09
C ASP A 319 -3.54 -4.26 2.33
N GLN A 320 -2.95 -3.81 3.45
CA GLN A 320 -3.05 -4.51 4.74
C GLN A 320 -4.46 -4.45 5.34
N SER A 321 -5.37 -3.61 4.83
CA SER A 321 -6.73 -3.46 5.34
C SER A 321 -6.83 -2.95 6.80
N TYR A 322 -5.89 -2.11 7.22
CA TYR A 322 -5.86 -1.40 8.52
C TYR A 322 -6.03 0.12 8.37
N HIS A 323 -6.52 0.76 9.43
CA HIS A 323 -6.62 2.21 9.53
C HIS A 323 -6.45 2.68 10.99
N GLN A 324 -6.24 3.99 11.18
CA GLN A 324 -5.91 4.56 12.50
C GLN A 324 -6.96 4.37 13.61
N ASP A 325 -8.21 4.10 13.24
CA ASP A 325 -9.32 3.96 14.18
C ASP A 325 -9.74 2.50 14.40
N GLY A 326 -9.11 1.54 13.71
CA GLY A 326 -9.46 0.14 13.83
C GLY A 326 -8.85 -0.78 12.77
N PHE A 327 -9.21 -2.04 12.89
CA PHE A 327 -8.73 -3.13 12.05
C PHE A 327 -9.91 -3.85 11.40
N TYR A 328 -9.68 -4.35 10.18
CA TYR A 328 -10.62 -5.08 9.30
C TYR A 328 -11.87 -4.29 8.85
N THR A 329 -12.55 -3.60 9.75
CA THR A 329 -13.80 -2.87 9.48
C THR A 329 -13.51 -1.40 9.23
N PHE A 330 -13.82 -0.92 8.02
CA PHE A 330 -13.67 0.49 7.66
C PHE A 330 -14.76 1.37 8.31
N PRO A 331 -14.48 2.65 8.61
CA PRO A 331 -15.43 3.51 9.32
C PRO A 331 -16.71 3.80 8.54
N THR A 332 -16.59 4.01 7.22
CA THR A 332 -17.71 4.38 6.35
C THR A 332 -17.54 3.80 4.94
N ASP A 333 -18.64 3.76 4.21
CA ASP A 333 -18.63 3.40 2.79
C ASP A 333 -17.83 4.37 1.91
N GLN A 334 -17.88 5.66 2.25
CA GLN A 334 -17.12 6.70 1.59
C GLN A 334 -15.61 6.52 1.81
N PHE A 335 -15.18 6.09 3.00
CA PHE A 335 -13.78 5.76 3.28
C PHE A 335 -13.29 4.63 2.35
N MET A 336 -14.05 3.54 2.23
CA MET A 336 -13.70 2.43 1.32
C MET A 336 -13.59 2.88 -0.15
N LYS A 337 -14.47 3.79 -0.58
CA LYS A 337 -14.39 4.39 -1.92
C LYS A 337 -13.13 5.23 -2.10
N GLU A 338 -12.75 6.01 -1.10
CA GLU A 338 -11.57 6.87 -1.12
C GLU A 338 -10.27 6.07 -1.19
N GLU A 339 -10.19 4.90 -0.55
CA GLU A 339 -9.04 3.99 -0.69
C GLU A 339 -8.80 3.62 -2.17
N ILE A 340 -9.86 3.29 -2.92
CA ILE A 340 -9.78 2.97 -4.34
C ILE A 340 -9.39 4.19 -5.19
N ILE A 341 -9.91 5.38 -4.85
CA ILE A 341 -9.56 6.63 -5.54
C ILE A 341 -8.08 6.97 -5.32
N ARG A 342 -7.57 6.77 -4.10
CA ARG A 342 -6.16 7.00 -3.74
C ARG A 342 -5.24 6.16 -4.61
N SER A 343 -5.46 4.85 -4.71
CA SER A 343 -4.65 3.98 -5.59
C SER A 343 -4.62 4.50 -7.03
N LYS A 344 -5.79 4.84 -7.60
CA LYS A 344 -5.88 5.36 -8.97
C LYS A 344 -5.22 6.73 -9.15
N SER A 345 -5.27 7.59 -8.13
CA SER A 345 -4.75 8.97 -8.22
C SER A 345 -3.24 9.05 -8.43
N ILE A 346 -2.52 8.02 -7.99
CA ILE A 346 -1.07 7.89 -8.17
C ILE A 346 -0.71 6.96 -9.33
N GLY A 347 -1.67 6.43 -10.09
CA GLY A 347 -1.42 5.67 -11.31
C GLY A 347 -1.33 4.15 -11.12
N LEU A 348 -1.59 3.64 -9.92
CA LEU A 348 -1.70 2.19 -9.70
C LEU A 348 -2.93 1.64 -10.43
N ASN A 349 -2.81 0.43 -10.96
CA ASN A 349 -3.89 -0.26 -11.66
C ASN A 349 -4.50 -1.41 -10.85
N GLY A 350 -3.98 -1.69 -9.66
CA GLY A 350 -4.59 -2.64 -8.74
C GLY A 350 -4.00 -2.62 -7.34
N ILE A 351 -4.58 -3.47 -6.49
CA ILE A 351 -4.15 -3.72 -5.11
C ILE A 351 -4.20 -5.22 -4.83
N ARG A 352 -3.36 -5.69 -3.90
CA ARG A 352 -3.48 -7.02 -3.30
C ARG A 352 -3.99 -6.89 -1.89
N ILE A 353 -5.15 -7.47 -1.63
CA ILE A 353 -5.76 -7.52 -0.31
C ILE A 353 -5.03 -8.62 0.46
N HIS A 354 -4.23 -8.21 1.41
CA HIS A 354 -3.29 -9.10 2.07
C HIS A 354 -3.99 -9.97 3.13
N ILE A 355 -3.93 -11.28 2.91
CA ILE A 355 -4.35 -12.38 3.81
C ILE A 355 -5.66 -12.14 4.58
N LYS A 356 -6.67 -11.63 3.87
CA LYS A 356 -7.98 -11.27 4.40
C LYS A 356 -9.04 -11.40 3.30
N THR A 357 -10.15 -12.05 3.61
CA THR A 357 -11.36 -11.97 2.79
C THR A 357 -12.05 -10.63 3.01
N GLU A 358 -12.09 -9.77 1.98
CA GLU A 358 -12.38 -8.35 2.17
C GLU A 358 -13.86 -8.05 2.44
N ILE A 359 -14.17 -6.83 2.87
CA ILE A 359 -15.53 -6.32 2.94
C ILE A 359 -16.07 -6.14 1.51
N PRO A 360 -17.19 -6.80 1.12
CA PRO A 360 -17.72 -6.75 -0.25
C PRO A 360 -18.04 -5.34 -0.78
N ARG A 361 -18.30 -4.38 0.13
CA ARG A 361 -18.46 -2.96 -0.23
C ARG A 361 -17.20 -2.35 -0.85
N LYS A 362 -16.00 -2.70 -0.36
CA LYS A 362 -14.74 -2.21 -0.94
C LYS A 362 -14.49 -2.84 -2.32
N LEU A 363 -14.75 -4.14 -2.47
CA LEU A 363 -14.69 -4.85 -3.75
C LEU A 363 -15.66 -4.23 -4.78
N TYR A 364 -16.88 -3.86 -4.35
CA TYR A 364 -17.82 -3.12 -5.19
C TYR A 364 -17.28 -1.77 -5.66
N TRP A 365 -16.55 -1.04 -4.81
CA TRP A 365 -15.92 0.22 -5.23
C TRP A 365 -14.79 -0.01 -6.23
N ALA A 366 -13.98 -1.06 -6.06
CA ALA A 366 -13.00 -1.47 -7.06
C ALA A 366 -13.67 -1.79 -8.41
N ASP A 367 -14.79 -2.51 -8.40
CA ASP A 367 -15.57 -2.80 -9.61
C ASP A 367 -16.12 -1.54 -10.28
N LYS A 368 -16.65 -0.61 -9.48
CA LYS A 368 -17.31 0.61 -9.97
C LYS A 368 -16.33 1.64 -10.50
N LEU A 369 -15.14 1.71 -9.91
CA LEU A 369 -14.14 2.71 -10.25
C LEU A 369 -13.08 2.17 -11.21
N GLY A 370 -13.00 0.86 -11.43
CA GLY A 370 -12.04 0.23 -12.34
C GLY A 370 -10.65 0.17 -11.74
N LEU A 371 -10.46 -0.72 -10.76
CA LEU A 371 -9.19 -1.07 -10.14
C LEU A 371 -9.10 -2.60 -10.05
N LEU A 372 -7.97 -3.21 -10.40
CA LEU A 372 -7.77 -4.66 -10.27
C LEU A 372 -7.57 -5.05 -8.81
N VAL A 373 -8.00 -6.25 -8.45
CA VAL A 373 -7.82 -6.83 -7.12
C VAL A 373 -7.20 -8.22 -7.25
N VAL A 374 -6.17 -8.45 -6.43
CA VAL A 374 -5.71 -9.79 -6.04
C VAL A 374 -6.24 -10.01 -4.62
N GLU A 375 -6.95 -11.12 -4.40
CA GLU A 375 -7.55 -11.42 -3.09
C GLU A 375 -6.94 -12.70 -2.51
N ASP A 376 -6.40 -12.56 -1.30
CA ASP A 376 -5.75 -13.64 -0.58
C ASP A 376 -6.74 -14.39 0.33
N LEU A 377 -6.58 -15.71 0.37
CA LEU A 377 -7.08 -16.51 1.49
C LEU A 377 -6.32 -16.11 2.77
N PRO A 378 -7.00 -15.94 3.92
CA PRO A 378 -6.32 -15.73 5.19
C PRO A 378 -5.45 -16.94 5.56
N ASN A 379 -4.27 -16.71 6.16
CA ASN A 379 -3.36 -17.78 6.58
C ASN A 379 -3.71 -18.35 7.95
N SER A 380 -3.02 -19.41 8.36
CA SER A 380 -2.98 -19.87 9.75
C SER A 380 -1.54 -19.79 10.27
N TRP A 381 -1.38 -19.61 11.59
CA TRP A 381 -0.07 -19.64 12.25
C TRP A 381 0.22 -20.99 12.93
N GLY A 382 -0.72 -21.93 12.86
CA GLY A 382 -0.54 -23.29 13.34
C GLY A 382 0.05 -24.24 12.30
N GLU A 383 0.22 -25.49 12.69
CA GLU A 383 0.68 -26.55 11.78
C GLU A 383 -0.43 -26.96 10.78
N PRO A 384 -0.09 -27.45 9.57
CA PRO A 384 -1.05 -27.86 8.55
C PRO A 384 -1.73 -29.21 8.87
N ASN A 385 -2.37 -29.29 10.04
CA ASN A 385 -3.11 -30.46 10.50
C ASN A 385 -4.49 -30.57 9.81
N LYS A 386 -5.20 -31.67 10.07
CA LYS A 386 -6.51 -31.93 9.45
C LYS A 386 -7.54 -30.81 9.68
N LEU A 387 -7.53 -30.15 10.84
CA LEU A 387 -8.49 -29.09 11.16
C LEU A 387 -8.15 -27.81 10.38
N MET A 388 -6.88 -27.42 10.32
CA MET A 388 -6.42 -26.24 9.57
C MET A 388 -6.71 -26.39 8.08
N LYS A 389 -6.47 -27.60 7.54
CA LYS A 389 -6.81 -27.92 6.14
C LYS A 389 -8.31 -27.79 5.88
N ALA A 390 -9.15 -28.34 6.76
CA ALA A 390 -10.60 -28.28 6.62
C ALA A 390 -11.14 -26.83 6.68
N GLU A 391 -10.58 -25.99 7.55
CA GLU A 391 -10.96 -24.59 7.68
C GLU A 391 -10.52 -23.76 6.46
N SER A 392 -9.30 -23.98 5.99
CA SER A 392 -8.77 -23.35 4.76
C SER A 392 -9.65 -23.70 3.55
N GLU A 393 -9.99 -24.98 3.38
CA GLU A 393 -10.86 -25.46 2.30
C GLU A 393 -12.28 -24.89 2.40
N TYR A 394 -12.84 -24.82 3.61
CA TYR A 394 -14.16 -24.24 3.84
C TYR A 394 -14.17 -22.75 3.49
N THR A 395 -13.21 -22.00 4.01
CA THR A 395 -13.09 -20.55 3.80
C THR A 395 -12.88 -20.23 2.34
N LEU A 396 -11.99 -20.94 1.64
CA LEU A 396 -11.78 -20.77 0.20
C LEU A 396 -13.07 -20.96 -0.60
N ARG A 397 -13.86 -22.00 -0.29
CA ARG A 397 -15.15 -22.24 -0.95
C ARG A 397 -16.15 -21.11 -0.70
N GLN A 398 -16.23 -20.61 0.52
CA GLN A 398 -17.16 -19.53 0.86
C GLN A 398 -16.73 -18.18 0.28
N MET A 399 -15.43 -17.86 0.33
CA MET A 399 -14.84 -16.66 -0.28
C MET A 399 -15.12 -16.61 -1.78
N ILE A 400 -14.71 -17.63 -2.53
CA ILE A 400 -14.95 -17.67 -3.99
C ILE A 400 -16.45 -17.64 -4.30
N LYS A 401 -17.28 -18.37 -3.53
CA LYS A 401 -18.74 -18.35 -3.73
C LYS A 401 -19.32 -16.94 -3.53
N ARG A 402 -18.85 -16.21 -2.52
CA ARG A 402 -19.29 -14.85 -2.18
C ARG A 402 -18.86 -13.85 -3.24
N ASP A 403 -17.60 -13.88 -3.62
CA ASP A 403 -16.96 -12.79 -4.35
C ASP A 403 -16.84 -13.04 -5.87
N TYR A 404 -17.35 -14.18 -6.34
CA TYR A 404 -17.33 -14.62 -7.73
C TYR A 404 -17.67 -13.54 -8.77
N ASN A 405 -18.65 -12.69 -8.46
CA ASN A 405 -19.23 -11.73 -9.40
C ASN A 405 -18.45 -10.41 -9.51
N HIS A 406 -17.45 -10.15 -8.67
CA HIS A 406 -16.65 -8.92 -8.70
C HIS A 406 -15.70 -8.92 -9.91
N PRO A 407 -15.95 -8.17 -11.00
CA PRO A 407 -15.05 -8.14 -12.16
C PRO A 407 -13.65 -7.59 -11.85
N SER A 408 -13.47 -6.84 -10.76
CA SER A 408 -12.15 -6.33 -10.33
C SER A 408 -11.16 -7.43 -9.97
N ILE A 409 -11.65 -8.54 -9.41
CA ILE A 409 -10.78 -9.64 -8.95
C ILE A 409 -10.23 -10.38 -10.16
N ILE A 410 -8.91 -10.43 -10.28
CA ILE A 410 -8.20 -11.11 -11.38
C ILE A 410 -7.47 -12.38 -10.94
N SER A 411 -7.13 -12.48 -9.65
CA SER A 411 -6.37 -13.60 -9.10
C SER A 411 -6.81 -13.92 -7.67
N TRP A 412 -6.75 -15.21 -7.33
CA TRP A 412 -6.90 -15.74 -5.98
C TRP A 412 -5.55 -16.25 -5.48
N VAL A 413 -5.08 -15.76 -4.33
CA VAL A 413 -3.87 -16.27 -3.67
C VAL A 413 -4.27 -17.23 -2.56
N ILE A 414 -3.73 -18.45 -2.56
CA ILE A 414 -4.13 -19.48 -1.60
C ILE A 414 -3.28 -19.42 -0.32
N PHE A 415 -1.96 -19.22 -0.44
CA PHE A 415 -1.05 -19.09 0.70
C PHE A 415 -0.09 -17.92 0.50
N ASN A 416 0.37 -17.30 1.59
CA ASN A 416 1.41 -16.28 1.56
C ASN A 416 2.66 -16.79 2.26
N GLU A 417 3.83 -16.65 1.64
CA GLU A 417 5.16 -16.89 2.23
C GLU A 417 5.31 -18.24 2.94
N GLN A 418 4.54 -19.25 2.51
CA GLN A 418 4.46 -20.56 3.14
C GLN A 418 4.03 -20.53 4.63
N TRP A 419 3.38 -19.46 5.07
CA TRP A 419 2.83 -19.36 6.42
C TRP A 419 1.79 -20.45 6.67
N GLY A 420 1.86 -21.08 7.84
CA GLY A 420 0.99 -22.20 8.21
C GLY A 420 1.30 -23.54 7.51
N LEU A 421 2.34 -23.60 6.66
CA LEU A 421 2.69 -24.81 5.91
C LEU A 421 3.80 -25.66 6.58
N LYS A 422 4.44 -25.15 7.62
CA LYS A 422 5.54 -25.86 8.30
C LYS A 422 5.01 -26.79 9.39
N THR A 423 5.60 -27.97 9.48
CA THR A 423 5.40 -28.94 10.57
C THR A 423 6.57 -28.81 11.55
N LYS A 424 6.27 -28.76 12.85
CA LYS A 424 7.27 -28.67 13.91
C LYS A 424 7.92 -30.04 14.11
N GLN A 425 9.25 -30.10 14.09
CA GLN A 425 9.99 -31.28 14.51
C GLN A 425 10.24 -31.21 16.01
N VAL A 426 9.76 -32.20 16.77
CA VAL A 426 10.14 -32.37 18.18
C VAL A 426 11.33 -33.32 18.22
N GLU A 427 12.54 -32.81 18.32
CA GLU A 427 13.66 -33.64 18.79
C GLU A 427 13.57 -33.79 20.31
N ILE A 428 13.38 -35.02 20.79
CA ILE A 428 13.57 -35.35 22.20
C ILE A 428 15.07 -35.51 22.42
N SER A 429 15.75 -34.44 22.81
CA SER A 429 17.12 -34.56 23.34
C SER A 429 17.07 -35.07 24.78
N ASN A 430 18.05 -35.87 25.19
CA ASN A 430 18.21 -36.33 26.58
C ASN A 430 18.68 -35.20 27.53
N GLU A 431 18.84 -33.96 27.05
CA GLU A 431 19.35 -32.81 27.82
C GLU A 431 18.30 -31.71 28.07
N GLY A 432 17.03 -31.99 27.78
CA GLY A 432 15.91 -31.10 28.05
C GLY A 432 15.42 -30.33 26.81
N PRO A 433 14.21 -29.74 26.88
CA PRO A 433 13.57 -29.11 25.75
C PRO A 433 14.13 -27.70 25.55
N TRP A 434 15.25 -27.59 24.84
CA TRP A 434 15.68 -26.33 24.22
C TRP A 434 15.56 -26.48 22.71
N GLU A 435 14.81 -25.56 22.13
CA GLU A 435 14.35 -25.49 20.74
C GLU A 435 15.52 -25.39 19.77
N ASN A 436 15.75 -26.45 18.97
CA ASN A 436 16.41 -26.32 17.68
C ASN A 436 15.31 -26.30 16.60
N GLU A 437 15.12 -25.12 16.00
CA GLU A 437 14.12 -24.81 14.99
C GLU A 437 14.40 -25.52 13.65
N GLY A 438 13.98 -26.78 13.53
CA GLY A 438 13.91 -27.52 12.27
C GLY A 438 12.49 -27.57 11.72
N ASN A 439 11.80 -26.44 11.58
CA ASN A 439 10.46 -26.41 10.96
C ASN A 439 10.58 -26.73 9.46
N ILE A 440 10.03 -27.86 9.01
CA ILE A 440 10.08 -28.30 7.60
C ILE A 440 8.70 -28.31 6.96
N ILE A 441 8.64 -28.14 5.64
CA ILE A 441 7.40 -28.39 4.87
C ILE A 441 7.49 -29.80 4.30
N LEU A 442 6.53 -30.65 4.69
CA LEU A 442 6.50 -32.04 4.27
C LEU A 442 6.00 -32.18 2.82
N PRO A 443 6.42 -33.22 2.06
CA PRO A 443 5.91 -33.46 0.70
C PRO A 443 4.38 -33.53 0.61
N GLU A 444 3.71 -34.08 1.61
CA GLU A 444 2.24 -34.11 1.68
C GLU A 444 1.60 -32.73 1.88
N THR A 445 2.34 -31.77 2.46
CA THR A 445 1.88 -30.38 2.54
C THR A 445 1.97 -29.72 1.18
N PHE A 446 3.06 -29.92 0.42
CA PHE A 446 3.13 -29.44 -0.98
C PHE A 446 2.05 -30.09 -1.87
N ALA A 447 1.77 -31.38 -1.69
CA ALA A 447 0.66 -32.04 -2.38
C ALA A 447 -0.70 -31.43 -2.00
N TRP A 448 -0.88 -31.02 -0.75
CA TRP A 448 -2.08 -30.31 -0.31
C TRP A 448 -2.17 -28.89 -0.92
N VAL A 449 -1.08 -28.14 -0.98
CA VAL A 449 -1.02 -26.84 -1.67
C VAL A 449 -1.47 -26.97 -3.13
N ALA A 450 -0.92 -27.94 -3.87
CA ALA A 450 -1.35 -28.24 -5.23
C ALA A 450 -2.84 -28.63 -5.30
N SER A 451 -3.35 -29.39 -4.33
CA SER A 451 -4.78 -29.75 -4.27
C SER A 451 -5.69 -28.55 -4.05
N MET A 452 -5.24 -27.55 -3.29
CA MET A 452 -5.97 -26.30 -3.07
C MET A 452 -6.02 -25.44 -4.33
N TYR A 453 -4.95 -25.42 -5.14
CA TYR A 453 -4.97 -24.82 -6.48
C TYR A 453 -6.05 -25.46 -7.36
N TYR A 454 -6.08 -26.79 -7.45
CA TYR A 454 -7.09 -27.49 -8.27
C TYR A 454 -8.51 -27.30 -7.72
N LEU A 455 -8.66 -27.21 -6.40
CA LEU A 455 -9.92 -26.86 -5.77
C LEU A 455 -10.37 -25.46 -6.22
N ALA A 456 -9.52 -24.44 -6.11
CA ALA A 456 -9.82 -23.08 -6.52
C ALA A 456 -10.21 -23.03 -8.02
N LYS A 457 -9.46 -23.73 -8.90
CA LYS A 457 -9.80 -23.88 -10.32
C LYS A 457 -11.15 -24.53 -10.57
N SER A 458 -11.54 -25.52 -9.75
CA SER A 458 -12.85 -26.16 -9.87
C SER A 458 -14.01 -25.24 -9.47
N LEU A 459 -13.74 -24.26 -8.60
CA LEU A 459 -14.72 -23.28 -8.11
C LEU A 459 -14.83 -22.08 -9.06
N ASP A 460 -13.71 -21.61 -9.60
CA ASP A 460 -13.64 -20.48 -10.52
C ASP A 460 -12.54 -20.64 -11.57
N GLN A 461 -12.96 -20.93 -12.82
CA GLN A 461 -12.07 -21.02 -13.97
C GLN A 461 -11.82 -19.66 -14.66
N SER A 462 -12.52 -18.61 -14.23
CA SER A 462 -12.48 -17.30 -14.89
C SER A 462 -11.36 -16.38 -14.40
N ARG A 463 -10.58 -16.83 -13.41
CA ARG A 463 -9.49 -16.10 -12.75
C ARG A 463 -8.23 -16.96 -12.67
N LEU A 464 -7.11 -16.27 -12.47
CA LEU A 464 -5.82 -16.90 -12.20
C LEU A 464 -5.76 -17.34 -10.73
N ILE A 465 -5.03 -18.40 -10.44
CA ILE A 465 -4.78 -18.91 -9.09
C ILE A 465 -3.28 -18.90 -8.85
N GLU A 466 -2.90 -18.30 -7.74
CA GLU A 466 -1.56 -18.33 -7.19
C GLU A 466 -1.59 -19.23 -5.95
N ASP A 467 -0.89 -20.36 -6.00
CA ASP A 467 -0.95 -21.34 -4.92
C ASP A 467 -0.26 -20.86 -3.65
N ASN A 468 0.91 -20.25 -3.78
CA ASN A 468 1.67 -19.64 -2.72
C ASN A 468 2.37 -18.42 -3.29
N SER A 469 2.29 -17.26 -2.66
CA SER A 469 3.11 -16.09 -2.99
C SER A 469 4.44 -16.20 -2.25
N PRO A 470 5.55 -16.64 -2.89
CA PRO A 470 6.73 -17.09 -2.17
C PRO A 470 7.66 -15.91 -1.80
N CYS A 471 8.12 -15.90 -0.54
CA CYS A 471 9.28 -15.11 -0.12
C CYS A 471 10.45 -16.00 0.27
N CYS A 472 11.66 -15.46 0.20
CA CYS A 472 12.71 -15.82 1.15
C CYS A 472 13.15 -17.30 1.05
N GLY A 473 13.17 -17.87 -0.16
CA GLY A 473 13.47 -19.28 -0.42
C GLY A 473 12.24 -20.19 -0.51
N GLY A 474 11.03 -19.63 -0.41
CA GLY A 474 9.78 -20.34 -0.69
C GLY A 474 9.61 -20.70 -2.16
N VAL A 475 8.68 -21.62 -2.43
CA VAL A 475 8.45 -22.19 -3.76
C VAL A 475 6.97 -22.39 -4.08
N HIS A 476 6.66 -22.45 -5.37
CA HIS A 476 5.38 -22.83 -5.98
C HIS A 476 5.27 -24.34 -6.21
N THR A 477 4.04 -24.79 -6.41
CA THR A 477 3.63 -26.09 -6.92
C THR A 477 2.86 -25.91 -8.24
N ALA A 478 1.55 -26.16 -8.26
CA ALA A 478 0.67 -25.83 -9.37
C ALA A 478 0.21 -24.36 -9.25
N THR A 479 0.54 -23.51 -10.22
CA THR A 479 0.17 -22.08 -10.20
C THR A 479 -0.07 -21.55 -11.61
N ASP A 480 -0.88 -20.50 -11.75
CA ASP A 480 -1.00 -19.72 -12.99
C ASP A 480 -0.09 -18.49 -13.03
N ILE A 481 0.50 -18.09 -11.90
CA ILE A 481 1.40 -16.94 -11.78
C ILE A 481 2.69 -17.42 -11.11
N ASN A 482 3.83 -17.16 -11.74
CA ASN A 482 5.13 -17.41 -11.14
C ASN A 482 5.56 -16.12 -10.44
N SER A 483 5.37 -16.05 -9.14
CA SER A 483 5.58 -14.85 -8.36
C SER A 483 6.76 -14.98 -7.39
N TRP A 484 7.19 -13.86 -6.82
CA TRP A 484 8.23 -13.83 -5.78
C TRP A 484 8.22 -12.52 -5.02
N HIS A 485 8.73 -12.56 -3.79
CA HIS A 485 8.98 -11.39 -2.95
C HIS A 485 10.47 -11.10 -2.85
N ALA A 486 10.85 -9.82 -2.86
CA ALA A 486 12.15 -9.42 -2.33
C ALA A 486 12.12 -7.99 -1.80
N TYR A 487 12.94 -7.74 -0.79
CA TYR A 487 13.12 -6.43 -0.19
C TYR A 487 14.59 -6.08 -0.26
N LEU A 488 14.92 -5.02 -1.00
CA LEU A 488 16.28 -4.68 -1.38
C LEU A 488 16.51 -3.17 -1.33
N PRO A 489 17.73 -2.71 -0.97
CA PRO A 489 18.18 -1.37 -1.27
C PRO A 489 18.06 -1.05 -2.76
N GLY A 490 17.86 0.22 -3.12
CA GLY A 490 17.66 0.66 -4.49
C GLY A 490 18.76 0.22 -5.47
N TYR A 491 20.00 0.12 -4.99
CA TYR A 491 21.18 -0.22 -5.79
C TYR A 491 21.27 -1.69 -6.21
N GLU A 492 20.55 -2.61 -5.56
CA GLU A 492 20.68 -4.04 -5.82
C GLU A 492 19.66 -4.55 -6.87
N TRP A 493 18.63 -3.76 -7.19
CA TRP A 493 17.51 -4.21 -8.04
C TRP A 493 17.91 -4.61 -9.47
N ASP A 494 18.88 -3.93 -10.08
CA ASP A 494 19.26 -4.23 -11.48
C ASP A 494 19.88 -5.62 -11.59
N GLU A 495 20.84 -5.92 -10.71
CA GLU A 495 21.51 -7.22 -10.66
C GLU A 495 20.53 -8.32 -10.24
N TYR A 496 19.67 -8.04 -9.27
CA TYR A 496 18.68 -9.00 -8.81
C TYR A 496 17.67 -9.36 -9.92
N LEU A 497 17.11 -8.37 -10.62
CA LEU A 497 16.18 -8.62 -11.71
C LEU A 497 16.83 -9.35 -12.88
N LYS A 498 18.11 -9.03 -13.18
CA LYS A 498 18.88 -9.79 -14.16
C LYS A 498 18.99 -11.26 -13.75
N ASP A 499 19.39 -11.55 -12.51
CA ASP A 499 19.51 -12.92 -12.00
C ASP A 499 18.16 -13.66 -12.04
N GLN A 500 17.08 -13.02 -11.62
CA GLN A 500 15.75 -13.62 -11.66
C GLN A 500 15.29 -13.91 -13.09
N THR A 501 15.49 -13.00 -14.03
CA THR A 501 15.07 -13.18 -15.42
C THR A 501 15.90 -14.22 -16.17
N GLU A 502 17.17 -14.40 -15.82
CA GLU A 502 18.04 -15.47 -16.36
C GLU A 502 17.63 -16.87 -15.85
N LYS A 503 17.10 -16.97 -14.62
CA LYS A 503 16.68 -18.24 -14.00
C LYS A 503 15.24 -18.65 -14.32
N ASN A 504 14.37 -17.70 -14.70
CA ASN A 504 12.96 -17.95 -14.97
C ASN A 504 12.70 -18.06 -16.47
N TYR A 505 12.59 -19.30 -16.94
CA TYR A 505 12.27 -19.63 -18.32
C TYR A 505 11.39 -20.87 -18.36
N LYS A 506 10.70 -21.10 -19.49
CA LYS A 506 9.85 -22.27 -19.68
C LYS A 506 10.63 -23.58 -19.49
N GLY A 507 10.19 -24.40 -18.55
CA GLY A 507 10.83 -25.65 -18.12
C GLY A 507 11.83 -25.48 -16.97
N GLY A 508 12.13 -24.25 -16.55
CA GLY A 508 12.97 -23.98 -15.38
C GLY A 508 12.30 -24.37 -14.07
N THR A 509 13.11 -24.76 -13.08
CA THR A 509 12.64 -25.21 -11.75
C THR A 509 12.89 -24.18 -10.65
N HIS A 510 13.46 -23.03 -10.97
CA HIS A 510 13.67 -21.93 -10.01
C HIS A 510 12.31 -21.46 -9.48
N LEU A 511 12.20 -21.29 -8.15
CA LEU A 511 10.95 -21.02 -7.42
C LEU A 511 9.90 -22.14 -7.45
N TYR A 512 10.23 -23.35 -7.91
CA TYR A 512 9.29 -24.48 -7.90
C TYR A 512 9.76 -25.61 -6.98
N TYR A 513 8.80 -26.23 -6.30
CA TYR A 513 9.03 -27.46 -5.54
C TYR A 513 9.38 -28.61 -6.49
N ASP A 514 10.13 -29.59 -5.98
CA ASP A 514 10.62 -30.74 -6.75
C ASP A 514 9.49 -31.43 -7.55
N GLY A 515 9.75 -31.63 -8.84
CA GLY A 515 8.79 -32.22 -9.79
C GLY A 515 7.89 -31.21 -10.51
N TRP A 516 7.94 -29.92 -10.14
CA TRP A 516 7.26 -28.83 -10.82
C TRP A 516 8.23 -27.95 -11.58
N SER A 517 7.74 -27.21 -12.57
CA SER A 517 8.54 -26.26 -13.37
C SER A 517 7.67 -25.17 -13.95
N GLN A 518 8.28 -24.01 -14.22
CA GLN A 518 7.65 -22.92 -14.92
C GLN A 518 7.22 -23.35 -16.33
N GLN A 519 6.04 -22.92 -16.76
CA GLN A 519 5.51 -23.13 -18.10
C GLN A 519 5.28 -21.78 -18.78
N ASN A 520 4.02 -21.37 -18.91
CA ASN A 520 3.63 -20.10 -19.53
C ASN A 520 3.02 -19.13 -18.49
N GLN A 521 3.33 -19.31 -17.21
CA GLN A 521 2.86 -18.41 -16.17
C GLN A 521 3.55 -17.04 -16.31
N PRO A 522 2.79 -15.92 -16.22
CA PRO A 522 3.39 -14.59 -16.09
C PRO A 522 4.33 -14.54 -14.90
N PHE A 523 5.49 -13.93 -15.10
CA PHE A 523 6.50 -13.76 -14.06
C PHE A 523 6.30 -12.41 -13.37
N LEU A 524 6.07 -12.38 -12.07
CA LEU A 524 5.61 -11.17 -11.36
C LEU A 524 6.35 -11.01 -10.02
N ASN A 525 6.81 -9.81 -9.69
CA ASN A 525 7.15 -9.53 -8.29
C ASN A 525 5.85 -9.20 -7.54
N SER A 526 5.45 -10.04 -6.58
CA SER A 526 4.18 -9.92 -5.85
C SER A 526 4.33 -9.22 -4.49
N GLU A 527 5.55 -8.93 -4.03
CA GLU A 527 5.89 -7.96 -2.99
C GLU A 527 7.32 -7.42 -3.16
N CYS A 528 7.48 -6.10 -3.12
CA CYS A 528 8.78 -5.44 -3.06
C CYS A 528 8.78 -4.17 -2.22
N GLY A 529 9.96 -3.76 -1.77
CA GLY A 529 10.16 -2.49 -1.09
C GLY A 529 11.57 -2.38 -0.51
N ASN A 530 11.89 -1.23 0.05
CA ASN A 530 13.18 -1.01 0.71
C ASN A 530 13.13 -1.28 2.22
N VAL A 531 11.93 -1.30 2.84
CA VAL A 531 11.78 -1.40 4.30
C VAL A 531 12.54 -2.55 4.93
N TRP A 532 12.48 -3.75 4.35
CA TRP A 532 13.22 -4.94 4.82
C TRP A 532 14.54 -5.17 4.06
N GLY A 533 14.92 -4.26 3.16
CA GLY A 533 16.19 -4.32 2.42
C GLY A 533 17.39 -3.85 3.25
N TYR A 534 17.14 -3.10 4.32
CA TYR A 534 18.16 -2.58 5.23
C TYR A 534 18.20 -3.37 6.55
N ASN A 535 19.38 -3.44 7.15
CA ASN A 535 19.59 -4.18 8.40
C ASN A 535 18.71 -3.60 9.51
N GLY A 536 17.83 -4.42 10.08
CA GLY A 536 16.93 -4.02 11.16
C GLY A 536 15.75 -3.15 10.74
N SER A 537 15.39 -3.11 9.45
CA SER A 537 14.39 -2.22 8.84
C SER A 537 14.87 -0.78 8.61
N THR A 538 14.30 -0.08 7.62
CA THR A 538 14.53 1.37 7.41
C THR A 538 13.86 2.24 8.47
N GLY A 539 12.77 1.75 9.08
CA GLY A 539 11.77 2.62 9.71
C GLY A 539 11.24 3.67 8.73
N ASP A 540 10.94 4.89 9.19
CA ASP A 540 10.46 5.97 8.32
C ASP A 540 11.64 6.70 7.63
N VAL A 541 11.66 6.65 6.31
CA VAL A 541 12.70 7.23 5.45
C VAL A 541 12.09 7.74 4.15
N ASP A 542 12.81 8.63 3.45
CA ASP A 542 12.54 8.93 2.05
C ASP A 542 12.72 7.68 1.16
N TRP A 543 11.63 6.95 0.93
CA TRP A 543 11.66 5.77 0.06
C TRP A 543 11.77 6.13 -1.43
N SER A 544 11.57 7.39 -1.82
CA SER A 544 11.41 7.78 -3.23
C SER A 544 12.70 7.63 -4.05
N TYR A 545 13.88 7.75 -3.42
CA TYR A 545 15.16 7.55 -4.08
C TYR A 545 15.35 6.10 -4.52
N ASP A 546 15.23 5.17 -3.58
CA ASP A 546 15.30 3.74 -3.87
C ASP A 546 14.19 3.30 -4.83
N TYR A 547 12.99 3.85 -4.68
CA TYR A 547 11.87 3.57 -5.57
C TYR A 547 12.14 3.99 -7.01
N HIS A 548 12.72 5.17 -7.23
CA HIS A 548 13.11 5.60 -8.57
C HIS A 548 14.15 4.63 -9.18
N ARG A 549 15.17 4.21 -8.43
CA ARG A 549 16.16 3.22 -8.89
C ARG A 549 15.50 1.89 -9.25
N MET A 550 14.62 1.41 -8.37
CA MET A 550 13.84 0.20 -8.56
C MET A 550 13.02 0.27 -9.85
N ILE A 551 12.21 1.31 -10.03
CA ILE A 551 11.37 1.46 -11.23
C ILE A 551 12.23 1.59 -12.50
N ASN A 552 13.35 2.34 -12.48
CA ASN A 552 14.28 2.37 -13.61
C ASN A 552 14.79 0.98 -13.98
N SER A 553 15.05 0.11 -13.00
CA SER A 553 15.44 -1.28 -13.22
C SER A 553 14.27 -2.13 -13.74
N TYR A 554 13.11 -2.16 -13.07
CA TYR A 554 11.94 -2.95 -13.50
C TYR A 554 11.55 -2.68 -14.96
N ARG A 555 11.62 -1.41 -15.38
CA ARG A 555 11.24 -1.01 -16.75
C ARG A 555 12.25 -1.47 -17.81
N LYS A 556 13.43 -1.99 -17.44
CA LYS A 556 14.39 -2.62 -18.36
C LYS A 556 14.16 -4.11 -18.61
N TYR A 557 13.39 -4.78 -17.76
CA TYR A 557 13.19 -6.24 -17.79
C TYR A 557 11.74 -6.60 -18.17
N PRO A 558 11.38 -6.57 -19.47
CA PRO A 558 10.03 -6.91 -19.95
C PRO A 558 9.66 -8.39 -19.74
N GLU A 559 10.55 -9.22 -19.23
CA GLU A 559 10.26 -10.57 -18.74
C GLU A 559 9.41 -10.52 -17.45
N VAL A 560 9.56 -9.46 -16.65
CA VAL A 560 8.82 -9.24 -15.42
C VAL A 560 7.56 -8.45 -15.73
N SER A 561 6.40 -9.06 -15.51
CA SER A 561 5.08 -8.56 -15.92
C SER A 561 4.48 -7.48 -15.01
N GLY A 562 5.19 -7.08 -13.95
CA GLY A 562 4.77 -6.02 -13.05
C GLY A 562 5.50 -6.03 -11.71
N TRP A 563 5.03 -5.19 -10.81
CA TRP A 563 5.46 -5.17 -9.41
C TRP A 563 4.26 -4.95 -8.49
N LEU A 564 4.46 -5.26 -7.22
CA LEU A 564 3.58 -4.90 -6.14
C LEU A 564 4.41 -4.30 -5.01
N TYR A 565 4.24 -3.01 -4.77
CA TYR A 565 4.98 -2.30 -3.73
C TYR A 565 4.32 -2.51 -2.36
N THR A 566 5.09 -3.00 -1.40
CA THR A 566 4.76 -2.96 0.01
C THR A 566 5.16 -1.56 0.48
N GLU A 567 4.22 -0.66 0.77
CA GLU A 567 2.76 -0.89 0.81
C GLU A 567 1.91 0.31 0.38
N HIS A 568 0.59 0.13 0.33
CA HIS A 568 -0.34 1.17 -0.07
C HIS A 568 -0.29 2.34 0.93
N HIS A 569 -0.38 2.07 2.22
CA HIS A 569 -0.33 3.07 3.29
C HIS A 569 0.56 2.59 4.42
N ASP A 570 1.19 3.50 5.17
CA ASP A 570 1.88 3.11 6.41
C ASP A 570 0.93 2.35 7.32
N VAL A 571 1.47 1.42 8.09
CA VAL A 571 0.78 0.75 9.20
C VAL A 571 1.52 1.05 10.51
N ILE A 572 1.32 0.25 11.55
CA ILE A 572 1.71 0.61 12.93
C ILE A 572 3.23 0.81 13.07
N ASN A 573 4.04 0.07 12.32
CA ASN A 573 5.49 0.06 12.44
C ASN A 573 6.23 -0.23 11.12
N GLU A 574 5.51 -0.19 10.01
CA GLU A 574 6.03 -0.19 8.65
C GLU A 574 5.63 1.18 8.05
N TRP A 575 6.63 2.05 7.79
CA TRP A 575 6.43 3.46 7.35
C TRP A 575 6.86 3.69 5.90
N ASN A 576 6.63 2.69 5.06
CA ASN A 576 7.00 2.63 3.64
C ASN A 576 5.77 2.68 2.71
N GLY A 577 4.65 3.22 3.20
CA GLY A 577 3.46 3.45 2.39
C GLY A 577 3.54 4.70 1.52
N TYR A 578 2.77 4.72 0.43
CA TYR A 578 2.59 5.92 -0.42
C TYR A 578 1.89 7.06 0.32
N TRP A 579 1.00 6.74 1.26
CA TRP A 579 0.44 7.71 2.21
C TRP A 579 0.70 7.27 3.65
N LYS A 580 0.57 8.22 4.57
CA LYS A 580 0.65 7.97 6.02
C LYS A 580 -0.48 7.05 6.50
N PHE A 581 -0.34 6.52 7.71
CA PHE A 581 -1.34 5.62 8.32
C PHE A 581 -2.71 6.30 8.48
N ASP A 582 -2.73 7.60 8.80
CA ASP A 582 -3.91 8.46 8.88
C ASP A 582 -4.39 8.97 7.51
N ARG A 583 -3.72 8.55 6.44
CA ARG A 583 -4.00 8.88 5.04
C ARG A 583 -3.65 10.33 4.65
N THR A 584 -2.83 11.04 5.42
CA THR A 584 -2.22 12.32 5.01
C THR A 584 -1.09 12.10 4.00
N ASN A 585 -0.68 13.15 3.29
CA ASN A 585 0.28 13.06 2.19
C ASN A 585 1.73 12.95 2.67
N LYS A 586 2.54 12.23 1.89
CA LYS A 586 4.02 12.32 1.90
C LYS A 586 4.47 13.14 0.69
N TYR A 587 5.51 13.96 0.85
CA TYR A 587 6.04 14.82 -0.21
C TYR A 587 7.33 14.26 -0.78
N LEU A 588 7.33 13.91 -2.07
CA LEU A 588 8.48 13.31 -2.75
C LEU A 588 9.49 14.33 -3.31
N GLY A 589 9.18 15.62 -3.30
CA GLY A 589 10.05 16.67 -3.87
C GLY A 589 10.22 16.68 -5.41
N LEU A 590 9.52 15.80 -6.15
CA LEU A 590 9.71 15.61 -7.60
C LEU A 590 9.41 16.87 -8.43
N SER A 591 8.38 17.64 -8.08
CA SER A 591 8.00 18.86 -8.82
C SER A 591 9.07 19.95 -8.77
N ASP A 592 9.87 19.98 -7.71
CA ASP A 592 10.96 20.95 -7.53
C ASP A 592 12.21 20.54 -8.30
N ILE A 593 12.39 19.22 -8.49
CA ILE A 593 13.44 18.69 -9.36
C ILE A 593 13.11 19.01 -10.80
N MET A 594 11.85 18.75 -11.20
CA MET A 594 11.37 18.88 -12.56
C MET A 594 9.89 19.29 -12.61
N ASP A 595 9.62 20.43 -13.25
CA ASP A 595 8.28 20.99 -13.32
C ASP A 595 7.24 20.02 -13.93
N GLY A 596 6.11 19.91 -13.21
CA GLY A 596 5.00 19.01 -13.51
C GLY A 596 5.28 17.51 -13.30
N MET A 597 6.43 17.13 -12.72
CA MET A 597 6.71 15.74 -12.36
C MET A 597 5.96 15.34 -11.09
N THR A 598 5.39 14.14 -11.12
CA THR A 598 4.67 13.53 -9.98
C THR A 598 5.01 12.06 -9.90
N ILE A 599 4.52 11.37 -8.87
CA ILE A 599 4.64 9.90 -8.78
C ILE A 599 4.04 9.17 -9.98
N ASN A 600 3.04 9.74 -10.67
CA ASN A 600 2.46 9.16 -11.88
C ASN A 600 3.49 9.01 -13.01
N ASP A 601 4.58 9.78 -13.00
CA ASP A 601 5.66 9.60 -13.97
C ASP A 601 6.40 8.27 -13.73
N PHE A 602 6.51 7.81 -12.47
CA PHE A 602 7.02 6.48 -12.13
C PHE A 602 6.09 5.34 -12.57
N HIS A 603 4.77 5.60 -12.61
CA HIS A 603 3.78 4.61 -13.03
C HIS A 603 3.33 4.78 -14.49
N SER A 604 4.03 5.62 -15.27
CA SER A 604 3.61 5.96 -16.62
C SER A 604 3.64 4.74 -17.54
N PRO A 605 2.60 4.50 -18.36
CA PRO A 605 2.58 3.38 -19.30
C PRO A 605 3.71 3.42 -20.32
N ILE A 606 4.18 4.61 -20.71
CA ILE A 606 5.39 4.82 -21.52
C ILE A 606 6.44 5.41 -20.60
N TYR A 607 7.56 4.72 -20.42
CA TYR A 607 8.61 5.06 -19.47
C TYR A 607 9.96 5.03 -20.16
N LEU A 608 10.84 5.97 -19.82
CA LEU A 608 12.20 6.03 -20.36
C LEU A 608 13.19 5.97 -19.22
N SER A 609 13.78 4.79 -19.01
CA SER A 609 14.76 4.56 -17.94
C SER A 609 16.13 5.09 -18.33
N THR A 610 16.82 5.73 -17.38
CA THR A 610 18.25 6.10 -17.47
C THR A 610 19.17 5.05 -16.84
N GLY A 611 18.62 3.90 -16.42
CA GLY A 611 19.30 2.88 -15.63
C GLY A 611 19.17 3.08 -14.12
N ASN A 612 19.64 2.08 -13.36
CA ASN A 612 19.53 2.05 -11.90
C ASN A 612 20.29 3.18 -11.20
N GLU A 613 21.42 3.59 -11.76
CA GLU A 613 22.28 4.63 -11.17
C GLU A 613 21.78 6.03 -11.57
N ILE A 614 21.06 6.67 -10.63
CA ILE A 614 20.37 7.96 -10.83
C ILE A 614 21.15 9.18 -10.34
N CYS A 615 22.33 8.99 -9.73
CA CYS A 615 23.30 10.03 -9.44
C CYS A 615 24.71 9.48 -9.66
N LYS A 616 25.62 10.22 -10.32
CA LYS A 616 26.99 9.76 -10.58
C LYS A 616 28.03 10.82 -10.23
N THR A 617 29.12 10.43 -9.55
CA THR A 617 30.29 11.31 -9.40
C THR A 617 31.12 11.29 -10.67
N VAL A 618 31.43 12.47 -11.21
CA VAL A 618 32.15 12.62 -12.49
C VAL A 618 33.20 13.72 -12.39
N SER A 619 34.27 13.62 -13.18
CA SER A 619 35.26 14.68 -13.33
C SER A 619 34.74 15.81 -14.23
N GLY A 620 35.26 17.03 -14.07
CA GLY A 620 35.01 18.11 -15.02
C GLY A 620 35.45 17.76 -16.45
N ASN A 621 34.69 18.21 -17.46
CA ASN A 621 34.89 17.88 -18.88
C ASN A 621 34.84 16.38 -19.24
N GLN A 622 34.30 15.53 -18.35
CA GLN A 622 34.13 14.11 -18.63
C GLN A 622 32.99 13.92 -19.66
N LYS A 623 33.29 13.21 -20.75
CA LYS A 623 32.27 12.76 -21.71
C LYS A 623 31.53 11.56 -21.15
N LEU A 624 30.21 11.60 -21.18
CA LEU A 624 29.33 10.59 -20.62
C LEU A 624 28.33 10.12 -21.69
N LYS A 625 28.04 8.81 -21.65
CA LYS A 625 26.93 8.21 -22.39
C LYS A 625 25.89 7.75 -21.37
N ILE A 626 24.74 8.39 -21.37
CA ILE A 626 23.63 8.04 -20.50
C ILE A 626 22.79 6.97 -21.22
N PRO A 627 22.73 5.73 -20.71
CA PRO A 627 21.96 4.67 -21.34
C PRO A 627 20.48 5.01 -21.27
N LEU A 628 19.73 4.64 -22.30
CA LEU A 628 18.30 4.85 -22.36
C LEU A 628 17.58 3.56 -22.75
N PHE A 629 16.58 3.18 -21.95
CA PHE A 629 15.68 2.07 -22.26
C PHE A 629 14.25 2.56 -22.31
N LEU A 630 13.61 2.45 -23.47
CA LEU A 630 12.21 2.78 -23.63
C LEU A 630 11.36 1.55 -23.30
N SER A 631 10.49 1.67 -22.31
CA SER A 631 9.47 0.69 -21.96
C SER A 631 8.09 1.26 -22.21
N SER A 632 7.39 0.71 -23.19
CA SER A 632 5.99 1.03 -23.49
C SER A 632 5.14 -0.18 -23.16
N MET A 633 4.29 -0.08 -22.14
CA MET A 633 3.40 -1.15 -21.68
C MET A 633 1.93 -0.80 -21.94
N THR A 634 1.63 -0.31 -23.15
CA THR A 634 0.30 0.17 -23.54
C THR A 634 0.02 -0.06 -25.02
N ASP A 635 -1.26 -0.19 -25.33
CA ASP A 635 -1.83 -0.24 -26.68
C ASP A 635 -2.29 1.13 -27.21
N THR A 636 -2.12 2.18 -26.40
CA THR A 636 -2.49 3.56 -26.74
C THR A 636 -1.74 3.99 -27.99
N ASN A 637 -2.45 4.56 -28.96
CA ASN A 637 -1.83 5.14 -30.15
C ASN A 637 -1.36 6.57 -29.84
N VAL A 638 -0.04 6.78 -29.86
CA VAL A 638 0.59 8.11 -29.66
C VAL A 638 1.39 8.58 -30.87
N GLY A 639 1.18 7.95 -32.04
CA GLY A 639 1.90 8.21 -33.29
C GLY A 639 3.00 7.17 -33.59
N GLU A 640 3.74 7.37 -34.67
CA GLU A 640 4.84 6.46 -35.10
C GLU A 640 6.21 6.89 -34.58
N LYS A 641 6.29 8.07 -33.94
CA LYS A 641 7.53 8.62 -33.39
C LYS A 641 7.27 9.28 -32.04
N LEU A 642 8.28 9.22 -31.18
CA LEU A 642 8.35 9.99 -29.96
C LEU A 642 9.46 11.03 -30.06
N LYS A 643 9.23 12.18 -29.42
CA LYS A 643 10.24 13.22 -29.22
C LYS A 643 10.82 13.09 -27.82
N ILE A 644 12.13 12.89 -27.74
CA ILE A 644 12.88 12.91 -26.48
C ILE A 644 13.51 14.30 -26.36
N GLU A 645 13.12 15.05 -25.35
CA GLU A 645 13.74 16.34 -25.00
C GLU A 645 14.57 16.16 -23.74
N TYR A 646 15.75 16.76 -23.69
CA TYR A 646 16.58 16.73 -22.49
C TYR A 646 17.33 18.03 -22.28
N GLU A 647 17.58 18.33 -21.00
CA GLU A 647 18.21 19.55 -20.53
C GLU A 647 19.21 19.21 -19.43
N LEU A 648 20.41 19.81 -19.45
CA LEU A 648 21.39 19.72 -18.38
C LEU A 648 21.48 21.06 -17.67
N ILE A 649 21.05 21.11 -16.41
CA ILE A 649 21.14 22.30 -15.56
C ILE A 649 22.25 22.06 -14.54
N HIS A 650 23.17 23.00 -14.34
CA HIS A 650 24.26 22.87 -13.37
C HIS A 650 24.15 23.91 -12.28
N THR A 651 24.16 23.47 -11.02
CA THR A 651 24.27 24.32 -9.83
C THR A 651 25.68 24.25 -9.28
N ASN A 652 26.40 25.37 -9.30
CA ASN A 652 27.79 25.43 -8.86
C ASN A 652 27.92 25.54 -7.31
N TYR A 653 29.16 25.50 -6.83
CA TYR A 653 29.50 25.59 -5.39
C TYR A 653 29.21 26.95 -4.72
N ILE A 654 28.65 27.94 -5.43
CA ILE A 654 28.14 29.20 -4.84
C ILE A 654 26.62 29.35 -4.99
N GLY A 655 25.93 28.27 -5.35
CA GLY A 655 24.46 28.21 -5.42
C GLY A 655 23.85 28.83 -6.68
N GLU A 656 24.63 29.08 -7.73
CA GLU A 656 24.12 29.59 -9.01
C GLU A 656 23.81 28.44 -9.96
N SER A 657 22.60 28.45 -10.52
CA SER A 657 22.13 27.44 -11.48
C SER A 657 22.11 28.01 -12.90
N ASN A 658 22.67 27.29 -13.86
CA ASN A 658 22.66 27.67 -15.28
C ASN A 658 22.30 26.47 -16.17
N GLU A 659 21.55 26.72 -17.24
CA GLU A 659 21.38 25.74 -18.32
C GLU A 659 22.71 25.60 -19.08
N ILE A 660 23.21 24.36 -19.17
CA ILE A 660 24.45 24.03 -19.88
C ILE A 660 24.14 23.61 -21.31
N LEU A 661 23.07 22.86 -21.50
CA LEU A 661 22.58 22.44 -22.80
C LEU A 661 21.09 22.09 -22.72
N SER A 662 20.40 22.27 -23.84
CA SER A 662 19.05 21.79 -24.09
C SER A 662 18.98 21.27 -25.52
N ASN A 663 18.43 20.06 -25.71
CA ASN A 663 18.37 19.43 -27.03
C ASN A 663 17.21 18.44 -27.12
N SER A 664 16.94 17.94 -28.33
CA SER A 664 15.93 16.92 -28.55
C SER A 664 16.24 16.06 -29.77
N PHE A 665 15.72 14.84 -29.79
CA PHE A 665 15.77 13.96 -30.94
C PHE A 665 14.47 13.16 -31.07
N LEU A 666 14.27 12.60 -32.26
CA LEU A 666 13.13 11.73 -32.54
C LEU A 666 13.57 10.27 -32.52
N ILE A 667 12.68 9.40 -32.06
CA ILE A 667 12.82 7.95 -32.16
C ILE A 667 11.58 7.35 -32.80
N ASP A 668 11.75 6.28 -33.55
CA ASP A 668 10.61 5.48 -34.03
C ASP A 668 9.95 4.77 -32.85
N TYR A 669 8.62 4.68 -32.88
CA TYR A 669 7.79 4.14 -31.82
C TYR A 669 6.77 3.13 -32.36
N LYS A 670 6.58 2.06 -31.59
CA LYS A 670 5.48 1.11 -31.74
C LYS A 670 4.83 0.85 -30.37
N LYS A 671 3.58 0.41 -30.38
CA LYS A 671 2.89 -0.05 -29.16
C LYS A 671 3.64 -1.24 -28.56
N TRP A 672 3.59 -1.40 -27.25
CA TRP A 672 4.33 -2.44 -26.50
C TRP A 672 5.86 -2.51 -26.72
N MET A 673 6.45 -1.43 -27.24
CA MET A 673 7.88 -1.37 -27.51
C MET A 673 8.71 -1.38 -26.23
N ASN A 674 9.63 -2.35 -26.12
CA ASN A 674 10.61 -2.44 -25.05
C ASN A 674 11.98 -2.62 -25.68
N LYS A 675 12.82 -1.57 -25.66
CA LYS A 675 14.18 -1.63 -26.24
C LYS A 675 15.11 -0.56 -25.70
N GLU A 676 16.40 -0.86 -25.76
CA GLU A 676 17.45 0.16 -25.72
C GLU A 676 17.31 1.12 -26.91
N ILE A 677 17.50 2.40 -26.66
CA ILE A 677 17.52 3.45 -27.68
C ILE A 677 18.87 4.18 -27.65
N THR A 678 19.10 5.06 -28.62
CA THR A 678 20.32 5.86 -28.70
C THR A 678 20.56 6.59 -27.37
N PRO A 679 21.75 6.43 -26.73
CA PRO A 679 22.05 7.08 -25.47
C PRO A 679 22.15 8.60 -25.64
N ILE A 680 21.94 9.33 -24.55
CA ILE A 680 22.23 10.76 -24.49
C ILE A 680 23.74 10.93 -24.25
N GLU A 681 24.42 11.63 -25.15
CA GLU A 681 25.82 11.99 -24.99
C GLU A 681 25.94 13.42 -24.47
N ILE A 682 26.58 13.59 -23.31
CA ILE A 682 26.81 14.89 -22.68
C ILE A 682 28.25 14.99 -22.20
N THR A 683 28.72 16.23 -22.02
CA THR A 683 30.00 16.51 -21.35
C THR A 683 29.68 17.22 -20.04
N SER A 684 30.23 16.75 -18.93
CA SER A 684 30.05 17.42 -17.64
C SER A 684 30.67 18.83 -17.68
N PRO A 685 30.06 19.81 -17.01
CA PRO A 685 30.67 21.12 -16.80
C PRO A 685 32.07 21.00 -16.20
N ASN A 686 32.94 21.97 -16.47
CA ASN A 686 34.26 22.00 -15.84
C ASN A 686 34.29 22.76 -14.50
N ILE A 687 33.14 22.95 -13.86
CA ILE A 687 33.01 23.64 -12.58
C ILE A 687 32.45 22.65 -11.56
N THR A 688 32.99 22.67 -10.33
CA THR A 688 32.48 21.82 -9.25
C THR A 688 31.03 22.19 -8.92
N GLY A 689 30.17 21.18 -8.83
CA GLY A 689 28.76 21.40 -8.54
C GLY A 689 27.90 20.17 -8.83
N LEU A 690 26.59 20.38 -8.85
CA LEU A 690 25.60 19.33 -9.06
C LEU A 690 24.82 19.64 -10.33
N SER A 691 24.92 18.75 -11.32
CA SER A 691 24.13 18.85 -12.54
C SER A 691 22.89 17.96 -12.48
N LYS A 692 21.77 18.45 -12.99
CA LYS A 692 20.52 17.72 -13.20
C LYS A 692 20.31 17.51 -14.70
N LEU A 693 20.25 16.26 -15.14
CA LEU A 693 19.80 15.90 -16.48
C LEU A 693 18.30 15.63 -16.41
N LEU A 694 17.48 16.51 -17.00
CA LEU A 694 16.03 16.38 -17.07
C LEU A 694 15.65 15.81 -18.43
N ILE A 695 14.71 14.86 -18.48
CA ILE A 695 14.31 14.17 -19.71
C ILE A 695 12.78 14.13 -19.82
N LYS A 696 12.23 14.53 -20.98
CA LYS A 696 10.80 14.45 -21.31
C LYS A 696 10.60 13.56 -22.53
N VAL A 697 9.63 12.66 -22.43
CA VAL A 697 9.09 11.92 -23.59
C VAL A 697 7.79 12.60 -24.01
N LYS A 698 7.70 12.97 -25.30
CA LYS A 698 6.52 13.61 -25.88
C LYS A 698 6.05 12.89 -27.13
N SER A 699 4.75 12.92 -27.39
CA SER A 699 4.21 12.68 -28.74
C SER A 699 4.49 13.86 -29.66
N LEU A 700 4.30 13.69 -30.98
CA LEU A 700 4.57 14.71 -31.98
C LEU A 700 3.67 15.96 -31.87
N ASP A 701 2.52 15.85 -31.20
CA ASP A 701 1.62 16.95 -30.85
C ASP A 701 2.03 17.67 -29.54
N ASN A 702 3.22 17.38 -29.01
CA ASN A 702 3.81 17.92 -27.78
C ASN A 702 3.12 17.54 -26.46
N LYS A 703 2.23 16.54 -26.43
CA LYS A 703 1.73 15.99 -25.16
C LYS A 703 2.89 15.29 -24.43
N VAL A 704 3.13 15.67 -23.17
CA VAL A 704 4.11 15.00 -22.31
C VAL A 704 3.54 13.64 -21.88
N LEU A 705 4.28 12.58 -22.17
CA LEU A 705 3.92 11.20 -21.87
C LEU A 705 4.68 10.67 -20.65
N HIS A 706 5.87 11.20 -20.39
CA HIS A 706 6.71 10.81 -19.25
C HIS A 706 7.81 11.83 -18.98
N ARG A 707 8.22 11.91 -17.72
CA ARG A 707 9.36 12.68 -17.22
C ARG A 707 10.29 11.77 -16.43
N ASN A 708 11.59 11.94 -16.63
CA ASN A 708 12.62 11.28 -15.82
C ASN A 708 13.81 12.23 -15.62
N PHE A 709 14.67 11.92 -14.66
CA PHE A 709 15.89 12.69 -14.40
C PHE A 709 17.02 11.84 -13.83
N MET A 710 18.23 12.37 -13.89
CA MET A 710 19.35 11.88 -13.10
C MET A 710 20.29 13.03 -12.73
N HIS A 711 21.20 12.79 -11.79
CA HIS A 711 22.14 13.77 -11.30
C HIS A 711 23.60 13.41 -11.64
N LEU A 712 24.43 14.44 -11.75
CA LEU A 712 25.89 14.30 -11.83
C LEU A 712 26.51 15.16 -10.74
N ASN A 713 27.21 14.53 -9.78
CA ASN A 713 28.05 15.22 -8.82
C ASN A 713 29.42 15.49 -9.48
N VAL A 714 29.63 16.73 -9.94
CA VAL A 714 30.77 17.12 -10.75
C VAL A 714 31.91 17.61 -9.86
N LEU A 715 33.08 16.97 -9.98
CA LEU A 715 34.32 17.37 -9.31
C LEU A 715 35.28 17.95 -10.34
N ALA A 716 35.58 19.24 -10.24
CA ALA A 716 36.44 19.94 -11.18
C ALA A 716 37.38 20.93 -10.48
N ASN A 717 38.52 21.19 -11.12
CA ASN A 717 39.54 22.10 -10.59
C ASN A 717 39.35 23.56 -11.04
N GLU A 718 38.49 23.82 -12.03
CA GLU A 718 38.25 25.19 -12.50
C GLU A 718 37.50 25.99 -11.43
N LYS A 719 37.95 27.22 -11.22
CA LYS A 719 37.32 28.18 -10.33
C LYS A 719 36.49 29.15 -11.15
N ILE A 720 35.39 29.63 -10.58
CA ILE A 720 34.59 30.70 -11.17
C ILE A 720 35.46 31.96 -11.25
N SER A 721 35.53 32.58 -12.44
CA SER A 721 36.31 33.80 -12.65
C SER A 721 35.84 34.93 -11.73
N ASN A 722 36.79 35.72 -11.22
CA ASN A 722 36.57 36.83 -10.29
C ASN A 722 35.88 36.46 -8.96
N VAL A 723 35.74 35.16 -8.65
CA VAL A 723 35.15 34.70 -7.39
C VAL A 723 36.23 34.03 -6.54
N ASN A 724 36.40 34.50 -5.31
CA ASN A 724 37.17 33.82 -4.28
C ASN A 724 36.23 33.27 -3.21
N VAL A 725 36.42 32.00 -2.83
CA VAL A 725 35.57 31.34 -1.83
C VAL A 725 36.43 30.83 -0.70
N ILE A 726 36.10 31.26 0.52
CA ILE A 726 36.70 30.80 1.77
C ILE A 726 35.69 29.88 2.41
N THR A 727 36.04 28.62 2.62
CA THR A 727 35.09 27.56 2.96
C THR A 727 35.50 26.84 4.24
N LYS A 728 34.51 26.36 5.00
CA LYS A 728 34.68 25.55 6.21
C LYS A 728 33.81 24.31 6.10
N ASN A 729 34.30 23.16 6.52
CA ASN A 729 33.42 21.99 6.66
C ASN A 729 32.38 22.26 7.77
N PRO A 730 31.20 21.63 7.73
CA PRO A 730 30.17 21.78 8.77
C PRO A 730 30.69 21.65 10.21
N ASN A 731 31.60 20.71 10.47
CA ASN A 731 32.18 20.47 11.80
C ASN A 731 33.39 21.37 12.16
N GLU A 732 33.81 22.29 11.30
CA GLU A 732 34.91 23.24 11.55
C GLU A 732 34.42 24.56 12.18
N PHE A 733 33.32 24.51 12.95
CA PHE A 733 32.88 25.65 13.75
C PHE A 733 33.93 25.97 14.83
N SER A 734 34.14 27.25 15.09
CA SER A 734 35.04 27.77 16.12
C SER A 734 34.46 27.65 17.53
N LYS A 735 33.13 27.79 17.66
CA LYS A 735 32.39 27.57 18.91
C LYS A 735 31.02 26.98 18.62
N SER A 736 30.51 26.21 19.58
CA SER A 736 29.11 25.80 19.63
C SER A 736 28.67 25.67 21.08
N ASP A 737 27.39 25.93 21.31
CA ASP A 737 26.72 25.68 22.60
C ASP A 737 25.29 25.29 22.28
N TRP A 738 24.84 24.16 22.82
CA TRP A 738 23.54 23.57 22.52
C TRP A 738 22.91 23.06 23.82
N SER A 739 21.65 23.40 24.04
CA SER A 739 20.93 23.06 25.27
C SER A 739 20.76 21.54 25.48
N ILE A 740 20.89 20.73 24.42
CA ILE A 740 20.82 19.27 24.47
C ILE A 740 22.19 18.67 24.10
N LYS A 741 22.54 18.70 22.81
CA LYS A 741 23.83 18.23 22.28
C LYS A 741 24.03 18.71 20.84
N ASN A 742 25.23 18.53 20.31
CA ASN A 742 25.46 18.48 18.86
C ASN A 742 25.90 17.07 18.43
N SER A 743 25.77 16.74 17.15
CA SER A 743 26.23 15.46 16.60
C SER A 743 26.81 15.62 15.19
N ASP A 744 27.99 15.03 14.98
CA ASP A 744 28.65 14.91 13.68
C ASP A 744 28.08 13.71 12.91
N ILE A 745 27.68 13.96 11.66
CA ILE A 745 27.13 12.95 10.76
C ILE A 745 28.12 12.69 9.63
N MET A 746 28.49 11.42 9.47
CA MET A 746 29.36 10.90 8.41
C MET A 746 30.71 11.63 8.26
N ASN A 747 31.39 11.92 9.38
CA ASN A 747 32.72 12.56 9.43
C ASN A 747 32.72 14.00 8.88
N GLY A 748 31.84 14.83 9.40
CA GLY A 748 31.78 16.27 9.12
C GLY A 748 30.99 16.63 7.87
N LYS A 749 30.27 15.69 7.26
CA LYS A 749 29.42 15.95 6.10
C LYS A 749 28.16 16.73 6.46
N LYS A 750 27.66 16.57 7.68
CA LYS A 750 26.57 17.33 8.29
C LYS A 750 26.82 17.44 9.79
N ILE A 751 26.39 18.55 10.41
CA ILE A 751 26.39 18.72 11.86
C ILE A 751 24.97 19.09 12.30
N ASN A 752 24.50 18.43 13.35
CA ASN A 752 23.19 18.69 13.96
C ASN A 752 23.39 19.35 15.32
N GLY A 753 22.56 20.34 15.62
CA GLY A 753 22.42 20.98 16.92
C GLY A 753 20.98 20.85 17.41
N PHE A 754 20.80 20.32 18.63
CA PHE A 754 19.49 20.00 19.18
C PHE A 754 19.10 20.96 20.31
N GLY A 755 17.83 21.39 20.30
CA GLY A 755 17.29 22.39 21.22
C GLY A 755 17.62 23.82 20.79
N ASN A 756 17.81 24.72 21.76
CA ASN A 756 18.31 26.08 21.50
C ASN A 756 19.84 26.11 21.59
N GLY A 757 20.47 26.97 20.80
CA GLY A 757 21.93 26.98 20.68
C GLY A 757 22.44 27.61 19.41
N PHE A 758 23.75 27.44 19.14
CA PHE A 758 24.39 28.01 17.96
C PHE A 758 25.58 27.21 17.44
N PHE A 759 25.90 27.47 16.17
CA PHE A 759 27.22 27.21 15.57
C PHE A 759 27.87 28.54 15.16
N GLU A 760 29.12 28.78 15.54
CA GLU A 760 29.90 29.96 15.18
C GLU A 760 31.11 29.57 14.32
N TYR A 761 31.21 30.14 13.13
CA TYR A 761 32.32 29.92 12.20
C TYR A 761 33.21 31.17 12.13
N GLU A 762 34.52 30.96 12.08
CA GLU A 762 35.54 32.00 11.88
C GLU A 762 36.18 31.84 10.50
N PHE A 763 36.17 32.91 9.69
CA PHE A 763 36.72 32.93 8.33
C PHE A 763 37.87 33.93 8.22
N ASP A 764 39.04 33.44 7.80
CA ASP A 764 40.22 34.29 7.53
C ASP A 764 40.07 34.98 6.17
N LEU A 765 39.75 36.27 6.19
CA LEU A 765 39.63 37.09 4.98
C LEU A 765 41.01 37.50 4.45
N PRO A 766 41.17 37.70 3.12
CA PRO A 766 42.40 38.22 2.56
C PRO A 766 42.69 39.66 3.04
N GLU A 767 43.97 39.98 3.24
CA GLU A 767 44.43 41.28 3.78
C GLU A 767 43.98 42.51 2.96
N ASN A 768 43.72 42.34 1.65
CA ASN A 768 43.28 43.43 0.78
C ASN A 768 41.87 43.19 0.23
N LEU A 769 40.90 43.90 0.80
CA LEU A 769 39.49 43.85 0.42
C LEU A 769 39.06 44.99 -0.53
N ASN A 770 39.97 45.89 -0.92
CA ASN A 770 39.63 47.09 -1.70
C ASN A 770 39.09 46.80 -3.11
N ASN A 771 39.41 45.61 -3.65
CA ASN A 771 38.96 45.17 -4.97
C ASN A 771 37.76 44.21 -4.90
N ILE A 772 37.07 44.11 -3.75
CA ILE A 772 35.86 43.30 -3.62
C ILE A 772 34.64 44.17 -3.91
N LEU A 773 33.87 43.80 -4.94
CA LEU A 773 32.64 44.47 -5.35
C LEU A 773 31.42 44.01 -4.55
N ASP A 774 31.37 42.72 -4.23
CA ASP A 774 30.28 42.10 -3.48
C ASP A 774 30.80 40.95 -2.60
N ALA A 775 30.13 40.71 -1.48
CA ALA A 775 30.47 39.65 -0.56
C ALA A 775 29.22 39.09 0.10
N PHE A 776 29.18 37.77 0.28
CA PHE A 776 28.09 37.12 1.01
C PHE A 776 28.55 35.85 1.71
N PHE A 777 27.90 35.54 2.83
CA PHE A 777 27.94 34.23 3.45
C PHE A 777 26.89 33.32 2.81
N ILE A 778 27.25 32.06 2.55
CA ILE A 778 26.36 31.06 1.99
C ILE A 778 26.47 29.74 2.76
N VAL A 779 25.32 29.13 3.04
CA VAL A 779 25.23 27.83 3.72
C VAL A 779 23.90 27.14 3.39
N GLU A 780 23.89 25.81 3.38
CA GLU A 780 22.67 25.02 3.40
C GLU A 780 22.33 24.65 4.86
N ALA A 781 21.12 24.97 5.29
CA ALA A 781 20.68 24.74 6.67
C ALA A 781 19.20 24.33 6.76
N SER A 782 18.84 23.45 7.70
CA SER A 782 17.44 23.11 8.03
C SER A 782 17.19 23.27 9.53
N ALA A 783 15.92 23.26 9.94
CA ALA A 783 15.61 22.97 11.33
C ALA A 783 16.09 21.55 11.66
N LYS A 784 16.18 21.21 12.95
CA LYS A 784 16.55 19.86 13.38
C LYS A 784 15.70 19.41 14.55
N GLU A 785 14.81 18.47 14.28
CA GLU A 785 14.03 17.85 15.34
C GLU A 785 14.90 16.89 16.16
N TYR A 786 14.66 16.84 17.47
CA TYR A 786 15.32 15.88 18.36
C TYR A 786 14.58 14.54 18.37
N PHE A 787 14.93 13.69 17.40
CA PHE A 787 14.27 12.41 17.14
C PHE A 787 14.50 11.39 18.25
N ASP A 788 13.66 10.34 18.28
CA ASP A 788 13.73 9.32 19.32
C ASP A 788 14.97 8.42 19.20
N LYS A 789 15.53 8.23 18.00
CA LYS A 789 16.85 7.60 17.81
C LYS A 789 18.01 8.42 18.39
N ASP A 790 17.81 9.73 18.61
CA ASP A 790 18.86 10.63 19.08
C ASP A 790 18.83 10.80 20.63
N LYS A 791 17.79 10.28 21.29
CA LYS A 791 17.65 10.18 22.75
C LYS A 791 18.40 8.93 23.24
N SER A 792 19.03 9.00 24.43
CA SER A 792 19.98 8.01 24.98
C SER A 792 19.61 6.52 24.84
N ASP A 793 20.63 5.64 24.86
CA ASP A 793 20.59 4.19 24.58
C ASP A 793 19.66 3.32 25.45
N ASP A 794 19.08 3.85 26.54
CA ASP A 794 18.22 3.10 27.48
C ASP A 794 16.77 2.94 26.98
N ASP A 795 16.56 2.36 25.79
CA ASP A 795 15.28 1.73 25.40
C ASP A 795 15.36 1.01 24.04
N PHE A 796 16.51 0.44 23.63
CA PHE A 796 16.45 -0.65 22.66
C PHE A 796 15.98 -1.89 23.42
N MET A 797 14.65 -2.07 23.51
CA MET A 797 14.09 -3.31 24.04
C MET A 797 14.47 -4.44 23.07
N GLU A 798 15.49 -5.24 23.42
CA GLU A 798 15.70 -6.54 22.81
C GLU A 798 14.38 -7.33 22.90
N GLY A 799 13.89 -7.84 21.76
CA GLY A 799 12.62 -8.57 21.67
C GLY A 799 11.44 -7.78 21.08
N LEU A 800 11.63 -6.57 20.55
CA LEU A 800 10.62 -5.85 19.78
C LEU A 800 10.37 -6.54 18.41
N ASP A 801 9.28 -7.28 18.33
CA ASP A 801 8.85 -7.94 17.10
C ASP A 801 8.04 -6.95 16.24
N TYR A 802 8.69 -6.40 15.22
CA TYR A 802 8.05 -5.52 14.23
C TYR A 802 7.00 -6.28 13.40
N MET A 803 7.02 -7.61 13.33
CA MET A 803 5.95 -8.37 12.70
C MET A 803 4.69 -8.50 13.58
N LYS A 804 4.81 -8.18 14.89
CA LYS A 804 3.71 -8.21 15.87
C LYS A 804 3.20 -6.82 16.29
N GLY A 805 3.48 -5.78 15.47
CA GLY A 805 2.94 -4.41 15.57
C GLY A 805 3.13 -3.71 16.91
N SER A 806 4.34 -3.81 17.46
CA SER A 806 4.82 -2.90 18.50
C SER A 806 4.60 -1.44 18.06
N LYS A 807 3.95 -0.62 18.90
CA LYS A 807 3.76 0.80 18.63
C LYS A 807 5.06 1.54 18.93
N LEU A 808 5.76 1.94 17.88
CA LEU A 808 7.02 2.67 17.97
C LEU A 808 6.89 4.02 17.30
N SER A 809 7.78 4.94 17.66
CA SER A 809 7.90 6.22 16.96
C SER A 809 8.54 6.01 15.59
N PRO A 810 8.08 6.71 14.53
CA PRO A 810 8.65 6.61 13.18
C PRO A 810 10.16 6.89 13.13
N SER A 811 10.66 7.71 14.06
CA SER A 811 12.06 8.14 14.12
C SER A 811 12.95 7.27 15.01
N ARG A 812 12.42 6.16 15.56
CA ARG A 812 13.12 5.35 16.57
C ARG A 812 14.19 4.42 15.96
N ASN A 813 13.98 3.95 14.73
CA ASN A 813 14.91 3.03 14.09
C ASN A 813 16.22 3.76 13.72
N PRO A 814 17.41 3.14 13.91
CA PRO A 814 18.69 3.79 13.60
C PRO A 814 18.84 4.27 12.15
N ASN A 815 18.21 3.57 11.20
CA ASN A 815 18.21 3.95 9.78
C ASN A 815 17.27 5.11 9.46
N SER A 816 16.34 5.45 10.38
CA SER A 816 15.26 6.38 10.08
C SER A 816 15.69 7.84 10.00
N TYR A 817 15.05 8.53 9.06
CA TYR A 817 14.96 9.97 8.99
C TYR A 817 13.59 10.29 8.39
N PRO A 818 12.59 10.62 9.22
CA PRO A 818 11.20 10.71 8.78
C PRO A 818 11.03 11.51 7.49
N MET A 819 10.25 10.96 6.58
CA MET A 819 10.03 11.56 5.28
C MET A 819 9.23 12.86 5.39
N THR A 820 9.53 13.83 4.53
CA THR A 820 8.81 15.11 4.44
C THR A 820 7.31 14.88 4.24
N ASP A 821 6.49 15.56 5.05
CA ASP A 821 5.05 15.43 5.05
C ASP A 821 4.34 16.75 5.43
N GLU A 822 3.04 16.69 5.73
CA GLU A 822 2.21 17.86 6.07
C GLU A 822 2.57 18.51 7.42
N ILE A 823 3.22 17.78 8.33
CA ILE A 823 3.69 18.23 9.63
C ILE A 823 5.11 18.79 9.48
N LYS A 824 5.22 20.10 9.67
CA LYS A 824 6.50 20.83 9.60
C LYS A 824 7.07 21.10 10.98
N PHE A 825 8.40 21.02 11.10
CA PHE A 825 9.15 21.34 12.30
C PHE A 825 10.08 22.55 12.06
N SER A 826 9.57 23.77 12.26
CA SER A 826 10.30 25.00 11.90
C SER A 826 11.32 25.46 12.95
N SER A 827 12.35 26.20 12.53
CA SER A 827 13.31 26.87 13.41
C SER A 827 13.63 28.29 12.93
N ASP A 828 13.66 29.25 13.86
CA ASP A 828 14.05 30.63 13.59
C ASP A 828 15.55 30.82 13.84
N ILE A 829 16.31 31.09 12.78
CA ILE A 829 17.77 31.23 12.84
C ILE A 829 18.17 32.69 12.78
N ASN A 830 18.61 33.22 13.91
CA ASN A 830 19.26 34.51 14.01
C ASN A 830 20.71 34.39 13.56
N ILE A 831 21.09 35.18 12.55
CA ILE A 831 22.48 35.25 12.09
C ILE A 831 23.13 36.51 12.67
N TYR A 832 24.28 36.32 13.32
CA TYR A 832 25.14 37.38 13.82
C TYR A 832 26.44 37.44 13.02
N VAL A 833 26.90 38.65 12.73
CA VAL A 833 28.17 38.94 12.08
C VAL A 833 29.02 39.73 13.06
N ASN A 834 30.17 39.19 13.48
CA ASN A 834 31.03 39.81 14.52
C ASN A 834 30.25 40.20 15.80
N ASP A 835 29.43 39.28 16.30
CA ASP A 835 28.58 39.46 17.49
C ASP A 835 27.43 40.50 17.35
N GLU A 836 27.27 41.12 16.18
CA GLU A 836 26.12 42.00 15.87
C GLU A 836 25.02 41.23 15.15
N PHE A 837 23.77 41.37 15.63
CA PHE A 837 22.61 40.75 14.98
C PHE A 837 22.42 41.34 13.58
N HIS A 838 22.26 40.47 12.59
CA HIS A 838 22.09 40.87 11.20
C HIS A 838 20.68 40.58 10.69
N LYS A 839 20.24 39.32 10.72
CA LYS A 839 18.94 38.90 10.16
C LYS A 839 18.46 37.57 10.73
N THR A 840 17.15 37.41 10.83
CA THR A 840 16.50 36.12 11.12
C THR A 840 16.04 35.45 9.82
N PHE A 841 16.29 34.15 9.70
CA PHE A 841 15.76 33.28 8.65
C PHE A 841 14.83 32.26 9.29
N VAL A 842 13.66 32.02 8.71
CA VAL A 842 12.77 30.93 9.12
C VAL A 842 13.11 29.71 8.28
N LEU A 843 13.60 28.65 8.91
CA LEU A 843 13.75 27.34 8.28
C LEU A 843 12.44 26.59 8.48
N GLU A 844 11.79 26.21 7.39
CA GLU A 844 10.40 25.72 7.42
C GLU A 844 10.25 24.38 8.14
N ASP A 845 11.20 23.46 7.96
CA ASP A 845 11.16 22.09 8.46
C ASP A 845 12.55 21.44 8.59
N ASP A 846 12.54 20.16 8.99
CA ASP A 846 13.66 19.21 9.01
C ASP A 846 13.44 18.12 7.92
N PRO A 847 13.65 18.42 6.63
CA PRO A 847 13.06 17.63 5.56
C PRO A 847 13.95 16.48 5.10
N ALA A 848 13.31 15.40 4.63
CA ALA A 848 13.92 14.35 3.83
C ALA A 848 12.99 13.90 2.68
N ASP A 849 13.49 13.99 1.45
CA ASP A 849 12.83 13.51 0.24
C ASP A 849 13.83 13.46 -0.93
N HIS A 850 13.35 13.20 -2.15
CA HIS A 850 14.20 13.05 -3.35
C HIS A 850 15.13 14.24 -3.63
N ARG A 851 14.83 15.44 -3.09
CA ARG A 851 15.69 16.63 -3.21
C ARG A 851 17.02 16.46 -2.48
N GLY A 852 17.09 15.65 -1.41
CA GLY A 852 18.32 15.34 -0.66
C GLY A 852 19.25 14.36 -1.39
N ILE A 853 19.50 14.62 -2.66
CA ILE A 853 20.22 13.72 -3.56
C ILE A 853 21.67 13.48 -3.12
N LEU A 854 22.35 14.47 -2.53
CA LEU A 854 23.72 14.28 -2.07
C LEU A 854 23.76 13.45 -0.79
N SER A 855 22.75 13.59 0.08
CA SER A 855 22.59 12.73 1.25
C SER A 855 22.42 11.27 0.85
N TRP A 856 21.64 10.98 -0.20
CA TRP A 856 21.50 9.63 -0.75
C TRP A 856 22.75 9.13 -1.46
N HIS A 857 23.30 9.91 -2.40
CA HIS A 857 24.44 9.53 -3.22
C HIS A 857 25.70 9.18 -2.42
N ASN A 858 25.83 9.74 -1.21
CA ASN A 858 26.99 9.57 -0.36
C ASN A 858 26.81 8.54 0.75
N GLN A 859 25.67 7.84 0.80
CA GLN A 859 25.47 6.70 1.72
C GLN A 859 26.46 5.58 1.42
N LEU A 860 26.74 4.77 2.44
CA LEU A 860 27.50 3.54 2.26
C LEU A 860 26.57 2.44 1.76
N GLU A 861 27.01 1.68 0.76
CA GLU A 861 26.29 0.50 0.26
C GLU A 861 26.53 -0.72 1.17
N ASN A 862 26.19 -0.58 2.46
CA ASN A 862 26.38 -1.60 3.50
C ASN A 862 25.08 -1.98 4.21
N ARG A 863 23.93 -1.68 3.58
CA ARG A 863 22.57 -1.93 4.12
C ARG A 863 22.30 -1.25 5.46
N THR A 864 22.92 -0.10 5.70
CA THR A 864 22.55 0.84 6.78
C THR A 864 22.38 2.24 6.21
N LEU A 865 21.55 3.06 6.84
CA LEU A 865 21.29 4.45 6.43
C LEU A 865 21.71 5.42 7.52
N ASN A 866 22.23 6.57 7.12
CA ASN A 866 22.62 7.67 7.98
C ASN A 866 22.00 8.96 7.46
N GLU A 867 20.82 9.28 7.97
CA GLU A 867 20.05 10.50 7.62
C GLU A 867 19.83 10.68 6.10
N ALA A 868 19.58 9.57 5.41
CA ALA A 868 19.41 9.52 3.96
C ALA A 868 18.22 10.39 3.50
N GLY A 869 18.38 11.04 2.34
CA GLY A 869 17.39 11.95 1.79
C GLY A 869 17.24 13.29 2.52
N SER A 870 17.88 13.50 3.68
CA SER A 870 17.78 14.78 4.40
C SER A 870 18.43 15.93 3.65
N TYR A 871 17.89 17.16 3.75
CA TYR A 871 18.46 18.35 3.13
C TYR A 871 18.08 19.64 3.84
N GLY A 872 18.65 20.77 3.41
CA GLY A 872 18.34 22.09 3.93
C GLY A 872 18.02 23.13 2.87
N TYR A 873 17.77 24.34 3.36
CA TYR A 873 17.48 25.52 2.56
C TYR A 873 18.73 26.37 2.38
N LEU A 874 18.86 26.98 1.20
CA LEU A 874 19.99 27.85 0.90
C LEU A 874 19.81 29.20 1.61
N ILE A 875 20.70 29.49 2.56
CA ILE A 875 20.82 30.82 3.16
C ILE A 875 21.93 31.55 2.42
N LYS A 876 21.60 32.70 1.83
CA LYS A 876 22.55 33.64 1.22
C LYS A 876 22.42 35.00 1.92
N LEU A 877 23.46 35.39 2.64
CA LEU A 877 23.50 36.58 3.48
C LEU A 877 24.52 37.59 2.92
N PRO A 878 24.09 38.73 2.34
CA PRO A 878 24.99 39.80 1.94
C PRO A 878 25.81 40.33 3.12
N LEU A 879 27.09 40.66 2.88
CA LEU A 879 28.03 41.14 3.88
C LEU A 879 28.60 42.50 3.47
N ASP A 880 28.57 43.48 4.39
CA ASP A 880 29.28 44.74 4.20
C ASP A 880 30.68 44.65 4.81
N LEU A 881 31.69 44.49 3.95
CA LEU A 881 33.09 44.36 4.36
C LEU A 881 33.86 45.70 4.36
N LYS A 882 33.22 46.83 4.03
CA LYS A 882 33.92 48.12 3.86
C LYS A 882 34.62 48.63 5.12
N ASN A 883 34.08 48.30 6.28
CA ASN A 883 34.59 48.71 7.59
C ASN A 883 35.14 47.53 8.41
N PHE A 884 35.35 46.37 7.78
CA PHE A 884 35.90 45.21 8.46
C PHE A 884 37.33 45.51 8.96
N LYS A 885 37.59 45.28 10.25
CA LYS A 885 38.90 45.47 10.89
C LYS A 885 39.66 44.14 10.90
N ASP A 886 40.98 44.19 11.07
CA ASP A 886 41.84 43.01 11.15
C ASP A 886 41.30 41.93 12.13
N GLY A 887 41.36 40.66 11.71
CA GLY A 887 40.88 39.50 12.46
C GLY A 887 40.00 38.56 11.63
N PRO A 888 39.59 37.40 12.17
CA PRO A 888 38.66 36.50 11.48
C PRO A 888 37.24 37.07 11.48
N LEU A 889 36.52 36.91 10.37
CA LEU A 889 35.10 37.23 10.28
C LEU A 889 34.30 36.14 10.99
N LYS A 890 33.53 36.52 12.02
CA LYS A 890 32.67 35.60 12.76
C LYS A 890 31.26 35.59 12.20
N ILE A 891 30.76 34.40 11.87
CA ILE A 891 29.36 34.16 11.51
C ILE A 891 28.77 33.18 12.51
N ARG A 892 27.79 33.63 13.30
CA ARG A 892 27.05 32.77 14.24
C ARG A 892 25.64 32.54 13.73
N LEU A 893 25.25 31.27 13.60
CA LEU A 893 23.88 30.85 13.32
C LEU A 893 23.28 30.35 14.64
N GLU A 894 22.32 31.10 15.19
CA GLU A 894 21.74 30.85 16.51
C GLU A 894 20.22 30.66 16.42
N THR A 895 19.70 29.63 17.08
CA THR A 895 18.28 29.48 17.36
C THR A 895 18.02 29.64 18.85
N LYS A 896 17.02 30.44 19.20
CA LYS A 896 16.61 30.67 20.60
C LYS A 896 15.46 29.77 21.03
N ASN A 897 14.93 29.00 20.10
CA ASN A 897 13.76 28.15 20.25
C ASN A 897 14.25 26.70 20.19
N ASP A 898 13.43 25.73 20.59
CA ASP A 898 13.82 24.32 20.56
C ASP A 898 13.79 23.68 19.16
N GLY A 899 13.76 24.50 18.10
CA GLY A 899 13.68 24.06 16.71
C GLY A 899 14.99 23.48 16.14
N GLY A 900 16.10 23.55 16.88
CA GLY A 900 17.38 23.02 16.46
C GLY A 900 17.94 23.65 15.18
N LEU A 901 19.06 23.12 14.70
CA LEU A 901 19.71 23.54 13.46
C LEU A 901 20.56 22.40 12.90
N ALA A 902 20.40 22.08 11.62
CA ALA A 902 21.35 21.26 10.90
C ALA A 902 22.10 22.11 9.86
N ILE A 903 23.42 21.91 9.75
CA ILE A 903 24.27 22.53 8.73
C ILE A 903 24.81 21.44 7.82
N TYR A 904 24.61 21.61 6.52
CA TYR A 904 24.95 20.64 5.48
C TYR A 904 26.25 21.04 4.77
N GLY A 905 27.04 20.04 4.39
CA GLY A 905 28.29 20.21 3.65
C GLY A 905 28.16 19.80 2.19
N LYS A 906 29.21 20.03 1.40
CA LYS A 906 29.20 19.88 -0.06
C LYS A 906 28.87 18.47 -0.61
N SER A 907 28.81 17.47 0.25
CA SER A 907 28.52 16.06 -0.09
C SER A 907 27.33 15.50 0.71
N PHE A 908 26.48 16.36 1.26
CA PHE A 908 25.29 15.99 2.00
C PHE A 908 24.24 17.08 1.85
N GLY A 909 22.96 16.72 1.73
CA GLY A 909 21.87 17.66 1.44
C GLY A 909 21.54 17.74 -0.04
N ARG A 910 21.18 18.95 -0.51
CA ARG A 910 20.78 19.21 -1.90
C ARG A 910 21.73 20.12 -2.66
N TYR A 911 22.58 20.89 -1.97
CA TYR A 911 23.53 21.81 -2.59
C TYR A 911 24.98 21.36 -2.43
N PRO A 912 25.81 21.48 -3.48
CA PRO A 912 27.20 21.01 -3.47
C PRO A 912 28.13 22.06 -2.82
N LEU A 913 27.77 22.60 -1.65
CA LEU A 913 28.54 23.64 -0.97
C LEU A 913 28.68 23.40 0.54
N ASN A 914 29.75 23.96 1.07
CA ASN A 914 30.05 24.04 2.49
C ASN A 914 29.70 25.46 3.00
N PRO A 915 29.56 25.70 4.33
CA PRO A 915 29.57 27.04 4.90
C PRO A 915 30.73 27.87 4.35
N SER A 916 30.42 28.98 3.67
CA SER A 916 31.45 29.72 2.93
C SER A 916 31.21 31.23 2.88
N ILE A 917 32.31 31.98 2.82
CA ILE A 917 32.33 33.40 2.43
C ILE A 917 32.72 33.47 0.95
N VAL A 918 31.85 34.09 0.15
CA VAL A 918 32.06 34.33 -1.26
C VAL A 918 32.42 35.80 -1.46
N LEU A 919 33.53 36.06 -2.14
CA LEU A 919 34.03 37.39 -2.46
C LEU A 919 34.08 37.55 -3.99
N ILE A 920 33.36 38.53 -4.52
CA ILE A 920 33.30 38.84 -5.95
C ILE A 920 34.16 40.08 -6.22
N LYS A 921 35.10 39.97 -7.16
CA LYS A 921 36.05 41.02 -7.57
C LYS A 921 35.61 41.80 -8.80
#